data_AF-A0A7W1SCL4-F1
#
_entry.id   AF-A0A7W1SCL4-F1
#
_cell.length_a   1.000
_cell.length_b   1.000
_cell.length_c   1.000
_cell.angle_alpha   90.00
_cell.angle_beta   90.00
_cell.angle_gamma   90.00
#
_symmetry.space_group_name_H-M   'P 1'
#
loop_
_entity.id
_entity.type
_entity.pdbx_description
1 polymer ?
#
loop_
_entity_poly.entity_id
_entity_poly.type
_entity_poly.pdbx_seq_one_letter_code
_entity_poly.pdbx_strand_id
1 'polypeptide(L)'
;MRDALYAFLFSVIAGLAAALYIIGPGALNPRNIAWLHRDPAAEYLGWALFRDTSTWFLPLTWTDRLGYPWGVSISFFDSIPLVAVLLRPFSPVLGEPFQYHGLYGAASLILQALFGLVLARRLGLSSFFSAALGAVFFMLAPALLARFYYGHFTLTGQWLVLAGLACYLRDIPAGPRWRWLLPFWGVLALAGAINPYLALMCLLIALAAVGRLWLERRVGLRDTVADVVITAAVLAGSLAAAGFLIGGRVDGYSAGGYRDFSLNLLAPFDPMASGGLFAGSLPRATIGQSEGYAYLGAGLIGLLALGLLTRSIRISALFTARLLPLVALAVVSTCLAASATVTLGAITLLHLPLPEPFERAAGMFRASGRLFWPAYYLLVLAALASVRGLRPPVREGVLMLALAVQIIDVIPLAHKVREVTDHRSEIVLANPVWNTLSERHSHLTVHPAWQCGSEASPGGYEGFAIFGFLASRLGMTINSYQSGRLTPREFERHCQEAQVAFLGGSLDPAAAYVVSDDLMRGLDPARITAHRCSRVDGFNLCVHDPDAPGPDPAISYATSDVSRIILEMKGGTLTYKASLLLNDLLEAEELPYGDSVLRSAIHTLDMLGYLRPDQEGLPDLRSRQVGNDSTLATGACGHVDAVAQTQAGYQQLVGWAVLPWRNAPADVVVISHRGPANHAEIVALVRTRHPRPDVAQVFARAEYTTSGWRIVLPSTRLSEPGARLQAWAFDTVTGRTCPLHGP
;
A
#
# COMPACT_ATOMS: atom_id res chain seq x y z
N MET A 1 -26.12 -22.92 -31.25
CA MET A 1 -26.34 -23.45 -29.88
C MET A 1 -25.30 -24.47 -29.45
N ARG A 2 -24.99 -25.53 -30.22
CA ARG A 2 -23.98 -26.55 -29.86
C ARG A 2 -22.57 -25.96 -29.57
N ASP A 3 -22.07 -25.06 -30.41
CA ASP A 3 -20.73 -24.47 -30.21
C ASP A 3 -20.61 -23.56 -28.98
N ALA A 4 -21.72 -22.92 -28.58
CA ALA A 4 -21.80 -22.13 -27.36
C ALA A 4 -21.81 -23.03 -26.13
N LEU A 5 -22.53 -24.16 -26.20
CA LEU A 5 -22.54 -25.17 -25.16
C LEU A 5 -21.14 -25.80 -24.98
N TYR A 6 -20.45 -26.17 -26.06
CA TYR A 6 -19.09 -26.70 -25.98
C TYR A 6 -18.09 -25.68 -25.41
N ALA A 7 -18.21 -24.42 -25.81
CA ALA A 7 -17.40 -23.35 -25.25
C ALA A 7 -17.62 -23.20 -23.74
N PHE A 8 -18.88 -23.22 -23.30
CA PHE A 8 -19.24 -23.13 -21.89
C PHE A 8 -18.71 -24.34 -21.10
N LEU A 9 -18.99 -25.56 -21.55
CA LEU A 9 -18.52 -26.79 -20.90
C LEU A 9 -17.00 -26.85 -20.80
N PHE A 10 -16.28 -26.53 -21.89
CA PHE A 10 -14.83 -26.46 -21.86
C PHE A 10 -14.33 -25.43 -20.84
N SER A 11 -14.90 -24.24 -20.83
CA SER A 11 -14.45 -23.16 -19.92
C SER A 11 -14.67 -23.54 -18.47
N VAL A 12 -15.79 -24.19 -18.14
CA VAL A 12 -16.09 -24.70 -16.81
C VAL A 12 -15.11 -25.81 -16.42
N ILE A 13 -14.94 -26.83 -17.27
CA ILE A 13 -14.08 -27.98 -16.96
C ILE A 13 -12.61 -27.55 -16.84
N ALA A 14 -12.09 -26.80 -17.83
CA ALA A 14 -10.71 -26.32 -17.83
C ALA A 14 -10.44 -25.35 -16.68
N GLY A 15 -11.37 -24.41 -16.42
CA GLY A 15 -11.25 -23.46 -15.32
C GLY A 15 -11.28 -24.13 -13.94
N LEU A 16 -12.17 -25.11 -13.73
CA LEU A 16 -12.21 -25.87 -12.48
C LEU A 16 -10.97 -26.76 -12.29
N ALA A 17 -10.51 -27.42 -13.35
CA ALA A 17 -9.27 -28.19 -13.31
C ALA A 17 -8.06 -27.31 -12.97
N ALA A 18 -7.97 -26.13 -13.58
CA ALA A 18 -6.94 -25.13 -13.27
C ALA A 18 -7.06 -24.63 -11.83
N ALA A 19 -8.28 -24.36 -11.33
CA ALA A 19 -8.48 -23.94 -9.95
C ALA A 19 -8.03 -25.01 -8.95
N LEU A 20 -8.40 -26.28 -9.17
CA LEU A 20 -7.96 -27.41 -8.33
C LEU A 20 -6.45 -27.61 -8.36
N TYR A 21 -5.79 -27.33 -9.48
CA TYR A 21 -4.34 -27.46 -9.61
C TYR A 21 -3.57 -26.25 -9.04
N ILE A 22 -4.01 -25.03 -9.33
CA ILE A 22 -3.30 -23.78 -8.98
C ILE A 22 -3.62 -23.35 -7.55
N ILE A 23 -4.92 -23.27 -7.21
CA ILE A 23 -5.42 -22.72 -5.93
C ILE A 23 -5.61 -23.85 -4.90
N GLY A 24 -5.95 -25.06 -5.36
CA GLY A 24 -6.10 -26.23 -4.50
C GLY A 24 -7.48 -26.37 -3.86
N PRO A 25 -7.85 -27.62 -3.48
CA PRO A 25 -9.18 -27.92 -2.94
C PRO A 25 -9.41 -27.28 -1.57
N GLY A 26 -8.35 -27.04 -0.79
CA GLY A 26 -8.42 -26.43 0.53
C GLY A 26 -9.00 -25.02 0.46
N ALA A 27 -8.47 -24.16 -0.40
CA ALA A 27 -8.96 -22.80 -0.58
C ALA A 27 -10.31 -22.72 -1.30
N LEU A 28 -10.69 -23.74 -2.09
CA LEU A 28 -12.03 -23.82 -2.70
C LEU A 28 -13.13 -24.22 -1.71
N ASN A 29 -12.77 -24.80 -0.56
CA ASN A 29 -13.75 -25.12 0.48
C ASN A 29 -14.21 -23.83 1.18
N PRO A 30 -15.49 -23.44 1.08
CA PRO A 30 -15.99 -22.21 1.72
C PRO A 30 -15.92 -22.25 3.24
N ARG A 31 -15.76 -23.42 3.86
CA ARG A 31 -15.60 -23.57 5.33
C ARG A 31 -14.16 -23.48 5.81
N ASN A 32 -13.20 -23.51 4.89
CA ASN A 32 -11.80 -23.46 5.25
C ASN A 32 -11.28 -22.03 5.21
N ILE A 33 -11.06 -21.46 6.39
CA ILE A 33 -10.47 -20.12 6.58
C ILE A 33 -9.01 -20.19 7.04
N ALA A 34 -8.46 -21.39 7.27
CA ALA A 34 -7.11 -21.56 7.84
C ALA A 34 -5.99 -21.04 6.93
N TRP A 35 -6.24 -20.96 5.63
CA TRP A 35 -5.27 -20.46 4.65
C TRP A 35 -5.25 -18.93 4.52
N LEU A 36 -6.20 -18.24 5.15
CA LEU A 36 -6.32 -16.79 5.08
C LEU A 36 -5.33 -16.17 6.06
N HIS A 37 -4.30 -15.52 5.52
CA HIS A 37 -3.31 -14.71 6.23
C HIS A 37 -3.04 -13.45 5.41
N ARG A 38 -2.44 -12.41 6.00
CA ARG A 38 -2.12 -11.16 5.29
C ARG A 38 -3.34 -10.61 4.54
N ASP A 39 -3.17 -10.20 3.28
CA ASP A 39 -4.22 -9.60 2.46
C ASP A 39 -5.49 -10.48 2.36
N PRO A 40 -5.44 -11.80 2.05
CA PRO A 40 -6.61 -12.67 2.12
C PRO A 40 -7.36 -12.67 3.45
N ALA A 41 -6.66 -12.51 4.58
CA ALA A 41 -7.32 -12.37 5.88
C ALA A 41 -8.07 -11.04 5.99
N ALA A 42 -7.49 -9.94 5.49
CA ALA A 42 -8.17 -8.64 5.45
C ALA A 42 -9.41 -8.68 4.54
N GLU A 43 -9.28 -9.27 3.35
CA GLU A 43 -10.40 -9.46 2.40
C GLU A 43 -11.55 -10.24 3.06
N TYR A 44 -11.23 -11.32 3.77
CA TYR A 44 -12.21 -12.13 4.50
C TYR A 44 -12.82 -11.42 5.70
N LEU A 45 -12.03 -10.74 6.53
CA LEU A 45 -12.54 -10.06 7.72
C LEU A 45 -13.52 -8.93 7.36
N GLY A 46 -13.28 -8.24 6.24
CA GLY A 46 -14.25 -7.32 5.67
C GLY A 46 -15.60 -8.01 5.41
N TRP A 47 -15.61 -9.16 4.73
CA TRP A 47 -16.83 -9.95 4.53
C TRP A 47 -17.44 -10.46 5.84
N ALA A 48 -16.62 -11.09 6.70
CA ALA A 48 -17.06 -11.82 7.88
C ALA A 48 -17.75 -10.91 8.91
N LEU A 49 -17.32 -9.65 9.03
CA LEU A 49 -18.00 -8.67 9.88
C LEU A 49 -19.17 -7.98 9.15
N PHE A 50 -19.07 -7.77 7.84
CA PHE A 50 -20.16 -7.16 7.06
C PHE A 50 -21.42 -8.04 6.99
N ARG A 51 -21.25 -9.36 6.85
CA ARG A 51 -22.38 -10.30 6.78
C ARG A 51 -23.31 -10.23 8.00
N ASP A 52 -22.77 -9.87 9.16
CA ASP A 52 -23.51 -9.81 10.42
C ASP A 52 -23.97 -8.38 10.77
N THR A 53 -23.81 -7.43 9.85
CA THR A 53 -24.34 -6.07 10.01
C THR A 53 -25.87 -6.12 9.93
N SER A 54 -26.57 -5.61 10.94
CA SER A 54 -28.04 -5.67 11.02
C SER A 54 -28.75 -4.62 10.16
N THR A 55 -28.05 -3.53 9.84
CA THR A 55 -28.58 -2.34 9.17
C THR A 55 -28.06 -2.22 7.74
N TRP A 56 -28.94 -1.84 6.81
CA TRP A 56 -28.50 -1.48 5.45
C TRP A 56 -28.13 0.00 5.41
N PHE A 57 -26.89 0.27 5.02
CA PHE A 57 -26.37 1.60 4.84
C PHE A 57 -26.30 1.96 3.35
N LEU A 58 -26.20 3.26 3.06
CA LEU A 58 -25.73 3.73 1.76
C LEU A 58 -24.38 4.45 1.96
N PRO A 59 -23.29 3.99 1.32
CA PRO A 59 -23.23 2.91 0.33
C PRO A 59 -23.43 1.51 0.94
N LEU A 60 -23.83 0.56 0.08
CA LEU A 60 -24.27 -0.79 0.47
C LEU A 60 -23.19 -1.63 1.17
N THR A 61 -21.94 -1.22 1.05
CA THR A 61 -20.74 -1.91 1.56
C THR A 61 -20.25 -1.32 2.88
N TRP A 62 -20.98 -0.38 3.47
CA TRP A 62 -20.66 0.17 4.77
C TRP A 62 -21.06 -0.80 5.90
N THR A 63 -20.23 -0.88 6.94
CA THR A 63 -20.49 -1.64 8.16
C THR A 63 -20.05 -0.83 9.37
N ASP A 64 -20.80 -0.95 10.46
CA ASP A 64 -20.47 -0.45 11.80
C ASP A 64 -19.73 -1.50 12.66
N ARG A 65 -19.60 -2.74 12.17
CA ARG A 65 -18.94 -3.84 12.88
C ARG A 65 -17.42 -3.83 12.76
N LEU A 66 -16.91 -3.15 11.74
CA LEU A 66 -15.48 -2.94 11.49
C LEU A 66 -15.19 -1.43 11.51
N GLY A 67 -14.03 -1.04 12.04
CA GLY A 67 -13.72 0.38 12.24
C GLY A 67 -14.54 1.01 13.37
N TYR A 68 -14.92 0.23 14.37
CA TYR A 68 -15.62 0.72 15.57
C TYR A 68 -14.88 1.91 16.21
N PRO A 69 -15.59 2.95 16.69
CA PRO A 69 -17.05 3.12 16.69
C PRO A 69 -17.61 3.79 15.42
N TRP A 70 -16.78 4.19 14.47
CA TRP A 70 -17.23 5.02 13.33
C TRP A 70 -17.76 4.22 12.14
N GLY A 71 -17.32 2.98 11.98
CA GLY A 71 -17.62 2.17 10.80
C GLY A 71 -16.67 2.44 9.64
N VAL A 72 -16.69 1.56 8.65
CA VAL A 72 -15.88 1.66 7.43
C VAL A 72 -16.56 0.95 6.26
N SER A 73 -16.18 1.29 5.03
CA SER A 73 -16.58 0.51 3.85
C SER A 73 -15.67 -0.68 3.62
N ILE A 74 -16.26 -1.86 3.46
CA ILE A 74 -15.51 -3.09 3.11
C ILE A 74 -14.85 -3.01 1.72
N SER A 75 -15.20 -2.01 0.93
CA SER A 75 -14.59 -1.79 -0.39
C SER A 75 -13.11 -1.41 -0.30
N PHE A 76 -12.65 -0.93 0.85
CA PHE A 76 -11.23 -0.65 1.08
C PHE A 76 -10.42 -1.87 1.54
N PHE A 77 -11.06 -3.03 1.69
CA PHE A 77 -10.46 -4.28 2.15
C PHE A 77 -10.21 -5.28 1.03
N ASP A 78 -10.49 -4.90 -0.23
CA ASP A 78 -10.50 -5.81 -1.37
C ASP A 78 -11.41 -7.05 -1.15
N SER A 79 -12.51 -6.91 -0.40
CA SER A 79 -13.50 -7.96 -0.14
C SER A 79 -14.42 -8.27 -1.34
N ILE A 80 -14.10 -7.89 -2.58
CA ILE A 80 -14.94 -8.09 -3.78
C ILE A 80 -16.39 -7.57 -3.53
N PRO A 81 -16.61 -6.23 -3.46
CA PRO A 81 -17.83 -5.65 -2.93
C PRO A 81 -19.13 -6.14 -3.57
N LEU A 82 -19.13 -6.33 -4.90
CA LEU A 82 -20.26 -6.90 -5.63
C LEU A 82 -20.68 -8.27 -5.07
N VAL A 83 -19.73 -9.17 -4.81
CA VAL A 83 -20.00 -10.51 -4.31
C VAL A 83 -20.47 -10.46 -2.86
N ALA A 84 -19.83 -9.65 -2.02
CA ALA A 84 -20.23 -9.44 -0.63
C ALA A 84 -21.69 -8.96 -0.53
N VAL A 85 -22.07 -7.94 -1.30
CA VAL A 85 -23.42 -7.38 -1.29
C VAL A 85 -24.46 -8.40 -1.78
N LEU A 86 -24.13 -9.19 -2.81
CA LEU A 86 -25.03 -10.24 -3.33
C LEU A 86 -25.21 -11.40 -2.34
N LEU A 87 -24.18 -11.75 -1.57
CA LEU A 87 -24.23 -12.85 -0.61
C LEU A 87 -24.80 -12.47 0.74
N ARG A 88 -24.72 -11.18 1.15
CA ARG A 88 -25.16 -10.71 2.46
C ARG A 88 -26.61 -11.11 2.82
N PRO A 89 -27.62 -11.00 1.92
CA PRO A 89 -28.99 -11.46 2.21
C PRO A 89 -29.10 -12.95 2.56
N PHE A 90 -28.12 -13.76 2.15
CA PHE A 90 -28.10 -15.21 2.36
C PHE A 90 -27.26 -15.63 3.57
N SER A 91 -26.64 -14.70 4.30
CA SER A 91 -25.76 -14.97 5.45
C SER A 91 -26.33 -16.01 6.44
N PRO A 92 -27.64 -15.99 6.81
CA PRO A 92 -28.21 -16.99 7.71
C PRO A 92 -28.12 -18.44 7.22
N VAL A 93 -28.01 -18.68 5.91
CA VAL A 93 -28.01 -20.01 5.28
C VAL A 93 -26.61 -20.45 4.84
N LEU A 94 -25.68 -19.51 4.64
CA LEU A 94 -24.30 -19.80 4.24
C LEU A 94 -23.51 -20.51 5.38
N GLY A 95 -23.98 -20.37 6.62
CA GLY A 95 -23.37 -20.84 7.87
C GLY A 95 -22.04 -20.13 8.20
N GLU A 96 -21.42 -20.55 9.31
CA GLU A 96 -20.19 -19.92 9.84
C GLU A 96 -19.11 -20.97 10.19
N PRO A 97 -17.83 -20.77 9.78
CA PRO A 97 -17.35 -19.71 8.88
C PRO A 97 -17.78 -19.94 7.42
N PHE A 98 -17.78 -18.89 6.61
CA PHE A 98 -18.01 -18.96 5.16
C PHE A 98 -17.13 -17.95 4.40
N GLN A 99 -16.27 -18.43 3.50
CA GLN A 99 -15.45 -17.61 2.59
C GLN A 99 -15.80 -17.91 1.12
N TYR A 100 -15.72 -16.90 0.26
CA TYR A 100 -15.93 -17.04 -1.18
C TYR A 100 -14.70 -16.69 -2.04
N HIS A 101 -13.58 -16.28 -1.45
CA HIS A 101 -12.38 -15.82 -2.17
C HIS A 101 -11.85 -16.92 -3.09
N GLY A 102 -11.75 -18.16 -2.61
CA GLY A 102 -11.34 -19.30 -3.45
C GLY A 102 -12.33 -19.59 -4.58
N LEU A 103 -13.64 -19.56 -4.29
CA LEU A 103 -14.70 -19.74 -5.29
C LEU A 103 -14.69 -18.62 -6.35
N TYR A 104 -14.43 -17.39 -5.94
CA TYR A 104 -14.24 -16.25 -6.85
C TYR A 104 -13.00 -16.44 -7.73
N GLY A 105 -11.91 -16.96 -7.17
CA GLY A 105 -10.72 -17.35 -7.93
C GLY A 105 -11.02 -18.39 -9.02
N ALA A 106 -11.79 -19.43 -8.68
CA ALA A 106 -12.25 -20.44 -9.65
C ALA A 106 -13.16 -19.82 -10.72
N ALA A 107 -14.13 -18.99 -10.32
CA ALA A 107 -14.99 -18.27 -11.24
C ALA A 107 -14.18 -17.37 -12.20
N SER A 108 -13.15 -16.69 -11.69
CA SER A 108 -12.25 -15.87 -12.48
C SER A 108 -11.48 -16.68 -13.51
N LEU A 109 -10.97 -17.88 -13.16
CA LEU A 109 -10.32 -18.79 -14.12
C LEU A 109 -11.29 -19.30 -15.19
N ILE A 110 -12.53 -19.66 -14.81
CA ILE A 110 -13.57 -20.09 -15.77
C ILE A 110 -13.90 -18.96 -16.75
N LEU A 111 -14.11 -17.74 -16.25
CA LEU A 111 -14.42 -16.58 -17.09
C LEU A 111 -13.22 -16.16 -17.94
N GLN A 112 -12.00 -16.29 -17.42
CA GLN A 112 -10.76 -16.07 -18.16
C GLN A 112 -10.67 -17.03 -19.36
N ALA A 113 -10.95 -18.32 -19.15
CA ALA A 113 -11.00 -19.31 -20.22
C ALA A 113 -12.13 -19.02 -21.23
N LEU A 114 -13.31 -18.64 -20.75
CA LEU A 114 -14.45 -18.31 -21.61
C LEU A 114 -14.17 -17.13 -22.53
N PHE A 115 -13.74 -16.00 -21.98
CA PHE A 115 -13.43 -14.82 -22.79
C PHE A 115 -12.15 -15.01 -23.61
N GLY A 116 -11.19 -15.80 -23.13
CA GLY A 116 -10.02 -16.23 -23.90
C GLY A 116 -10.41 -17.02 -25.16
N LEU A 117 -11.35 -17.96 -25.03
CA LEU A 117 -11.88 -18.73 -26.15
C LEU A 117 -12.68 -17.87 -27.15
N VAL A 118 -13.47 -16.92 -26.63
CA VAL A 118 -14.18 -15.92 -27.45
C VAL A 118 -13.19 -15.06 -28.24
N LEU A 119 -12.12 -14.57 -27.60
CA LEU A 119 -11.07 -13.79 -28.23
C LEU A 119 -10.31 -14.61 -29.28
N ALA A 120 -9.91 -15.84 -28.96
CA ALA A 120 -9.21 -16.74 -29.87
C ALA A 120 -10.01 -16.96 -31.18
N ARG A 121 -11.32 -17.19 -31.08
CA ARG A 121 -12.20 -17.31 -32.26
C ARG A 121 -12.24 -16.02 -33.08
N ARG A 122 -12.29 -14.86 -32.43
CA ARG A 122 -12.31 -13.55 -33.10
C ARG A 122 -10.99 -13.20 -33.80
N LEU A 123 -9.88 -13.80 -33.38
CA LEU A 123 -8.60 -13.71 -34.08
C LEU A 123 -8.52 -14.58 -35.34
N GLY A 124 -9.54 -15.41 -35.61
CA GLY A 124 -9.58 -16.33 -36.74
C GLY A 124 -9.08 -17.75 -36.44
N LEU A 125 -8.94 -18.11 -35.15
CA LEU A 125 -8.73 -19.50 -34.75
C LEU A 125 -10.07 -20.25 -34.86
N SER A 126 -10.41 -20.66 -36.09
CA SER A 126 -11.74 -21.14 -36.47
C SER A 126 -12.13 -22.50 -35.89
N SER A 127 -11.18 -23.42 -35.79
CA SER A 127 -11.38 -24.73 -35.16
C SER A 127 -11.53 -24.61 -33.66
N PHE A 128 -12.47 -25.34 -33.06
CA PHE A 128 -12.64 -25.40 -31.61
C PHE A 128 -11.33 -25.70 -30.88
N PHE A 129 -10.55 -26.66 -31.39
CA PHE A 129 -9.28 -27.07 -30.78
C PHE A 129 -8.26 -25.92 -30.74
N SER A 130 -7.95 -25.28 -31.88
CA SER A 130 -7.08 -24.08 -31.87
C SER A 130 -7.59 -22.97 -30.93
N ALA A 131 -8.91 -22.75 -30.85
CA ALA A 131 -9.49 -21.75 -29.95
C ALA A 131 -9.36 -22.14 -28.47
N ALA A 132 -9.52 -23.43 -28.15
CA ALA A 132 -9.32 -23.97 -26.82
C ALA A 132 -7.85 -23.84 -26.38
N LEU A 133 -6.88 -24.15 -27.25
CA LEU A 133 -5.46 -23.90 -26.97
C LEU A 133 -5.20 -22.43 -26.68
N GLY A 134 -5.75 -21.52 -27.49
CA GLY A 134 -5.68 -20.08 -27.27
C GLY A 134 -6.26 -19.64 -25.92
N ALA A 135 -7.39 -20.23 -25.50
CA ALA A 135 -8.01 -19.96 -24.22
C ALA A 135 -7.12 -20.35 -23.02
N VAL A 136 -6.39 -21.48 -23.12
CA VAL A 136 -5.48 -21.92 -22.05
C VAL A 136 -4.33 -20.94 -21.85
N PHE A 137 -3.81 -20.29 -22.91
CA PHE A 137 -2.80 -19.23 -22.75
C PHE A 137 -3.31 -18.04 -21.91
N PHE A 138 -4.57 -17.63 -22.08
CA PHE A 138 -5.16 -16.57 -21.27
C PHE A 138 -5.35 -16.99 -19.80
N MET A 139 -5.70 -18.26 -19.57
CA MET A 139 -5.89 -18.84 -18.24
C MET A 139 -4.57 -19.01 -17.49
N LEU A 140 -3.48 -19.36 -18.21
CA LEU A 140 -2.13 -19.52 -17.68
C LEU A 140 -1.27 -18.26 -17.80
N ALA A 141 -1.88 -17.10 -18.01
CA ALA A 141 -1.19 -15.82 -18.06
C ALA A 141 -0.41 -15.60 -16.73
N PRO A 142 0.93 -15.49 -16.73
CA PRO A 142 1.67 -15.35 -15.47
C PRO A 142 1.24 -14.11 -14.69
N ALA A 143 0.90 -13.01 -15.36
CA ALA A 143 0.36 -11.80 -14.73
C ALA A 143 -0.93 -12.05 -13.90
N LEU A 144 -1.77 -13.00 -14.33
CA LEU A 144 -2.96 -13.44 -13.58
C LEU A 144 -2.55 -14.33 -12.39
N LEU A 145 -1.71 -15.34 -12.64
CA LEU A 145 -1.29 -16.28 -11.60
C LEU A 145 -0.54 -15.60 -10.44
N ALA A 146 0.24 -14.58 -10.75
CA ALA A 146 0.91 -13.77 -9.74
C ALA A 146 -0.08 -13.09 -8.77
N ARG A 147 -1.33 -12.79 -9.19
CA ARG A 147 -2.32 -12.21 -8.27
C ARG A 147 -2.80 -13.21 -7.24
N PHE A 148 -2.94 -14.48 -7.61
CA PHE A 148 -3.18 -15.55 -6.63
C PHE A 148 -2.00 -15.70 -5.67
N TYR A 149 -0.77 -15.63 -6.17
CA TYR A 149 0.44 -15.76 -5.34
C TYR A 149 0.55 -14.62 -4.30
N TYR A 150 0.25 -13.39 -4.71
CA TYR A 150 0.24 -12.24 -3.79
C TYR A 150 -1.02 -12.18 -2.91
N GLY A 151 -1.98 -13.09 -3.06
CA GLY A 151 -3.21 -13.10 -2.26
C GLY A 151 -4.23 -12.03 -2.65
N HIS A 152 -4.06 -11.34 -3.78
CA HIS A 152 -4.97 -10.30 -4.26
C HIS A 152 -6.13 -10.91 -5.08
N PHE A 153 -7.07 -11.60 -4.43
CA PHE A 153 -8.10 -12.37 -5.16
C PHE A 153 -9.05 -11.46 -5.93
N THR A 154 -9.37 -10.27 -5.42
CA THR A 154 -10.16 -9.26 -6.15
C THR A 154 -9.57 -8.93 -7.53
N LEU A 155 -8.24 -8.89 -7.62
CA LEU A 155 -7.52 -8.55 -8.85
C LEU A 155 -7.39 -9.70 -9.85
N THR A 156 -7.87 -10.90 -9.50
CA THR A 156 -7.96 -12.03 -10.43
C THR A 156 -9.10 -11.87 -11.44
N GLY A 157 -9.96 -10.85 -11.26
CA GLY A 157 -11.02 -10.42 -12.18
C GLY A 157 -10.54 -9.89 -13.54
N GLN A 158 -9.34 -10.26 -14.01
CA GLN A 158 -8.76 -9.84 -15.29
C GLN A 158 -9.61 -10.25 -16.50
N TRP A 159 -10.51 -11.23 -16.33
CA TRP A 159 -11.49 -11.62 -17.33
C TRP A 159 -12.38 -10.46 -17.79
N LEU A 160 -12.56 -9.41 -16.97
CA LEU A 160 -13.27 -8.18 -17.36
C LEU A 160 -12.51 -7.41 -18.46
N VAL A 161 -11.18 -7.37 -18.38
CA VAL A 161 -10.32 -6.79 -19.43
C VAL A 161 -10.49 -7.58 -20.73
N LEU A 162 -10.49 -8.92 -20.65
CA LEU A 162 -10.74 -9.79 -21.81
C LEU A 162 -12.16 -9.63 -22.36
N ALA A 163 -13.16 -9.48 -21.50
CA ALA A 163 -14.54 -9.23 -21.89
C ALA A 163 -14.67 -7.90 -22.63
N GLY A 164 -14.00 -6.84 -22.16
CA GLY A 164 -13.92 -5.54 -22.83
C GLY A 164 -13.25 -5.65 -24.21
N LEU A 165 -12.10 -6.32 -24.30
CA LEU A 165 -11.41 -6.55 -25.58
C LEU A 165 -12.25 -7.43 -26.53
N ALA A 166 -12.95 -8.42 -26.01
CA ALA A 166 -13.90 -9.21 -26.76
C ALA A 166 -15.03 -8.30 -27.26
N CYS A 167 -15.60 -7.43 -26.44
CA CYS A 167 -16.61 -6.47 -26.90
C CYS A 167 -16.08 -5.57 -28.03
N TYR A 168 -14.85 -5.06 -27.89
CA TYR A 168 -14.16 -4.22 -28.85
C TYR A 168 -14.00 -4.88 -30.21
N LEU A 169 -13.62 -6.16 -30.25
CA LEU A 169 -13.37 -6.88 -31.50
C LEU A 169 -14.64 -7.28 -32.27
N ARG A 170 -15.85 -6.94 -31.79
CA ARG A 170 -17.08 -7.16 -32.57
C ARG A 170 -17.11 -6.23 -33.77
N ASP A 171 -17.75 -6.67 -34.84
CA ASP A 171 -18.11 -5.75 -35.91
C ASP A 171 -19.21 -4.80 -35.42
N ILE A 172 -19.19 -3.57 -35.93
CA ILE A 172 -20.16 -2.53 -35.54
C ILE A 172 -21.43 -2.76 -36.40
N PRO A 173 -22.56 -3.14 -35.79
CA PRO A 173 -23.78 -3.46 -36.53
C PRO A 173 -24.41 -2.21 -37.15
N ALA A 174 -25.18 -2.39 -38.22
CA ALA A 174 -26.08 -1.37 -38.74
C ALA A 174 -27.25 -1.20 -37.74
N GLY A 175 -27.24 -0.13 -36.97
CA GLY A 175 -28.23 0.11 -35.92
C GLY A 175 -27.79 1.21 -34.95
N PRO A 176 -28.55 1.46 -33.88
CA PRO A 176 -28.20 2.51 -32.94
C PRO A 176 -26.94 2.13 -32.16
N ARG A 177 -25.96 3.03 -32.16
CA ARG A 177 -24.62 2.85 -31.54
C ARG A 177 -24.66 2.41 -30.07
N TRP A 178 -25.66 2.85 -29.31
CA TRP A 178 -25.79 2.48 -27.90
C TRP A 178 -25.95 0.98 -27.70
N ARG A 179 -26.54 0.24 -28.66
CA ARG A 179 -26.64 -1.24 -28.59
C ARG A 179 -25.26 -1.90 -28.68
N TRP A 180 -24.34 -1.29 -29.41
CA TRP A 180 -22.97 -1.76 -29.50
C TRP A 180 -22.16 -1.39 -28.25
N LEU A 181 -22.41 -0.21 -27.67
CA LEU A 181 -21.74 0.30 -26.46
C LEU A 181 -22.25 -0.32 -25.14
N LEU A 182 -23.51 -0.74 -25.09
CA LEU A 182 -24.16 -1.29 -23.88
C LEU A 182 -23.32 -2.35 -23.13
N PRO A 183 -22.73 -3.38 -23.77
CA PRO A 183 -21.92 -4.34 -23.03
C PRO A 183 -20.60 -3.77 -22.50
N PHE A 184 -20.06 -2.69 -23.08
CA PHE A 184 -18.92 -2.01 -22.45
C PHE A 184 -19.34 -1.33 -21.15
N TRP A 185 -20.51 -0.70 -21.13
CA TRP A 185 -21.08 -0.12 -19.91
C TRP A 185 -21.41 -1.20 -18.88
N GLY A 186 -21.90 -2.38 -19.31
CA GLY A 186 -22.11 -3.53 -18.42
C GLY A 186 -20.80 -4.05 -17.80
N VAL A 187 -19.75 -4.24 -18.62
CA VAL A 187 -18.41 -4.63 -18.13
C VAL A 187 -17.84 -3.57 -17.20
N LEU A 188 -17.97 -2.29 -17.55
CA LEU A 188 -17.48 -1.18 -16.74
C LEU A 188 -18.22 -1.06 -15.39
N ALA A 189 -19.54 -1.24 -15.39
CA ALA A 189 -20.34 -1.26 -14.18
C ALA A 189 -19.94 -2.43 -13.26
N LEU A 190 -19.74 -3.63 -13.81
CA LEU A 190 -19.24 -4.79 -13.06
C LEU A 190 -17.84 -4.53 -12.51
N ALA A 191 -16.94 -3.97 -13.31
CA ALA A 191 -15.58 -3.66 -12.89
C ALA A 191 -15.56 -2.61 -11.77
N GLY A 192 -16.36 -1.54 -11.87
CA GLY A 192 -16.53 -0.53 -10.82
C GLY A 192 -17.09 -1.08 -9.52
N ALA A 193 -17.93 -2.12 -9.60
CA ALA A 193 -18.50 -2.77 -8.42
C ALA A 193 -17.54 -3.78 -7.77
N ILE A 194 -16.45 -4.14 -8.44
CA ILE A 194 -15.45 -5.11 -7.98
C ILE A 194 -14.19 -4.40 -7.50
N ASN A 195 -13.56 -3.57 -8.35
CA ASN A 195 -12.28 -2.95 -8.02
C ASN A 195 -11.94 -1.73 -8.90
N PRO A 196 -11.43 -0.61 -8.32
CA PRO A 196 -11.06 0.58 -9.08
C PRO A 196 -9.98 0.37 -10.15
N TYR A 197 -9.00 -0.52 -9.94
CA TYR A 197 -7.97 -0.82 -10.95
C TYR A 197 -8.59 -1.47 -12.19
N LEU A 198 -9.41 -2.50 -12.00
CA LEU A 198 -10.11 -3.16 -13.09
C LEU A 198 -11.07 -2.21 -13.79
N ALA A 199 -11.73 -1.33 -13.02
CA ALA A 199 -12.64 -0.32 -13.54
C ALA A 199 -11.94 0.69 -14.46
N LEU A 200 -10.75 1.20 -14.05
CA LEU A 200 -9.95 2.09 -14.90
C LEU A 200 -9.50 1.39 -16.19
N MET A 201 -9.04 0.13 -16.11
CA MET A 201 -8.67 -0.64 -17.30
C MET A 201 -9.84 -0.82 -18.27
N CYS A 202 -11.03 -1.14 -17.74
CA CYS A 202 -12.24 -1.29 -18.55
C CYS A 202 -12.73 0.05 -19.10
N LEU A 203 -12.54 1.15 -18.37
CA LEU A 203 -12.80 2.51 -18.85
C LEU A 203 -11.94 2.82 -20.06
N LEU A 204 -10.62 2.58 -19.99
CA LEU A 204 -9.72 2.82 -21.11
C LEU A 204 -10.12 2.02 -22.36
N ILE A 205 -10.58 0.77 -22.19
CA ILE A 205 -11.10 -0.04 -23.30
C ILE A 205 -12.41 0.53 -23.86
N ALA A 206 -13.33 0.97 -23.01
CA ALA A 206 -14.58 1.61 -23.45
C ALA A 206 -14.31 2.92 -24.21
N LEU A 207 -13.36 3.73 -23.74
CA LEU A 207 -12.92 4.95 -24.43
C LEU A 207 -12.25 4.64 -25.77
N ALA A 208 -11.45 3.57 -25.86
CA ALA A 208 -10.91 3.09 -27.13
C ALA A 208 -12.04 2.68 -28.10
N ALA A 209 -13.12 2.07 -27.59
CA ALA A 209 -14.30 1.72 -28.40
C ALA A 209 -15.03 2.96 -28.94
N VAL A 210 -15.16 4.02 -28.13
CA VAL A 210 -15.68 5.33 -28.60
C VAL A 210 -14.75 5.93 -29.65
N GLY A 211 -13.43 5.89 -29.43
CA GLY A 211 -12.43 6.32 -30.41
C GLY A 211 -12.53 5.55 -31.74
N ARG A 212 -12.82 4.24 -31.69
CA ARG A 212 -13.07 3.42 -32.88
C ARG A 212 -14.31 3.90 -33.65
N LEU A 213 -15.41 4.19 -32.96
CA LEU A 213 -16.63 4.72 -33.61
C LEU A 213 -16.34 6.04 -34.32
N TRP A 214 -15.54 6.91 -33.70
CA TRP A 214 -15.14 8.20 -34.29
C TRP A 214 -14.24 8.01 -35.53
N LEU A 215 -13.19 7.18 -35.43
CA LEU A 215 -12.26 6.93 -36.54
C LEU A 215 -12.91 6.18 -37.72
N GLU A 216 -13.83 5.26 -37.45
CA GLU A 216 -14.64 4.59 -38.50
C GLU A 216 -15.80 5.49 -39.01
N ARG A 217 -15.85 6.77 -38.61
CA ARG A 217 -16.85 7.77 -39.01
C ARG A 217 -18.29 7.33 -38.76
N ARG A 218 -18.52 6.60 -37.66
CA ARG A 218 -19.85 6.13 -37.23
C ARG A 218 -20.58 7.15 -36.36
N VAL A 219 -19.86 8.11 -35.80
CA VAL A 219 -20.39 9.14 -34.88
C VAL A 219 -19.74 10.50 -35.13
N GLY A 220 -20.47 11.58 -34.84
CA GLY A 220 -19.93 12.95 -34.82
C GLY A 220 -19.35 13.36 -33.45
N LEU A 221 -18.92 14.63 -33.33
CA LEU A 221 -18.35 15.17 -32.09
C LEU A 221 -19.36 15.16 -30.92
N ARG A 222 -20.58 15.66 -31.14
CA ARG A 222 -21.64 15.67 -30.12
C ARG A 222 -21.91 14.28 -29.56
N ASP A 223 -22.00 13.32 -30.46
CA ASP A 223 -22.22 11.92 -30.15
C ASP A 223 -21.06 11.33 -29.33
N THR A 224 -19.82 11.62 -29.73
CA THR A 224 -18.60 11.21 -29.03
C THR A 224 -18.57 11.75 -27.60
N VAL A 225 -18.84 13.04 -27.42
CA VAL A 225 -18.90 13.67 -26.09
C VAL A 225 -19.98 13.02 -25.23
N ALA A 226 -21.17 12.77 -25.79
CA ALA A 226 -22.24 12.09 -25.07
C ALA A 226 -21.84 10.67 -24.62
N ASP A 227 -21.19 9.88 -25.48
CA ASP A 227 -20.74 8.53 -25.11
C ASP A 227 -19.67 8.57 -24.01
N VAL A 228 -18.73 9.52 -24.06
CA VAL A 228 -17.70 9.71 -23.04
C VAL A 228 -18.34 10.07 -21.70
N VAL A 229 -19.29 11.01 -21.69
CA VAL A 229 -20.00 11.43 -20.48
C VAL A 229 -20.82 10.28 -19.90
N ILE A 230 -21.57 9.54 -20.72
CA ILE A 230 -22.33 8.36 -20.26
C ILE A 230 -21.40 7.29 -19.68
N THR A 231 -20.27 7.03 -20.35
CA THR A 231 -19.28 6.04 -19.88
C THR A 231 -18.69 6.46 -18.52
N ALA A 232 -18.35 7.74 -18.35
CA ALA A 232 -17.87 8.28 -17.08
C ALA A 232 -18.96 8.22 -15.99
N ALA A 233 -20.21 8.56 -16.33
CA ALA A 233 -21.34 8.51 -15.40
C ALA A 233 -21.65 7.07 -14.93
N VAL A 234 -21.56 6.07 -15.82
CA VAL A 234 -21.71 4.65 -15.46
C VAL A 234 -20.64 4.23 -14.47
N LEU A 235 -19.37 4.60 -14.71
CA LEU A 235 -18.28 4.30 -13.78
C LEU A 235 -18.49 4.98 -12.43
N ALA A 236 -18.76 6.29 -12.42
CA ALA A 236 -18.95 7.06 -11.20
C ALA A 236 -20.13 6.51 -10.37
N GLY A 237 -21.25 6.19 -11.03
CA GLY A 237 -22.41 5.58 -10.38
C GLY A 237 -22.09 4.20 -9.80
N SER A 238 -21.31 3.37 -10.51
CA SER A 238 -20.89 2.07 -10.00
C SER A 238 -19.94 2.18 -8.80
N LEU A 239 -18.91 3.03 -8.88
CA LEU A 239 -17.99 3.28 -7.78
C LEU A 239 -18.69 3.85 -6.54
N ALA A 240 -19.65 4.77 -6.74
CA ALA A 240 -20.46 5.31 -5.65
C ALA A 240 -21.32 4.23 -4.99
N ALA A 241 -22.05 3.44 -5.78
CA ALA A 241 -22.90 2.36 -5.28
C ALA A 241 -22.11 1.30 -4.53
N ALA A 242 -20.91 0.99 -5.02
CA ALA A 242 -19.99 0.06 -4.37
C ALA A 242 -19.19 0.69 -3.22
N GLY A 243 -19.44 1.94 -2.83
CA GLY A 243 -18.80 2.56 -1.66
C GLY A 243 -17.33 2.93 -1.83
N PHE A 244 -16.84 3.04 -3.07
CA PHE A 244 -15.50 3.56 -3.33
C PHE A 244 -15.42 5.08 -3.31
N LEU A 245 -16.53 5.84 -3.21
CA LEU A 245 -16.56 7.32 -3.26
C LEU A 245 -17.04 7.97 -1.96
N ILE A 246 -16.67 7.43 -0.79
CA ILE A 246 -17.12 7.92 0.52
C ILE A 246 -16.22 9.06 1.00
N GLY A 247 -16.83 10.14 1.51
CA GLY A 247 -16.11 11.23 2.18
C GLY A 247 -15.79 12.46 1.32
N GLY A 248 -16.19 12.48 0.04
CA GLY A 248 -16.22 13.69 -0.81
C GLY A 248 -14.86 14.35 -1.09
N ARG A 249 -13.76 13.83 -0.54
CA ARG A 249 -12.40 14.35 -0.72
C ARG A 249 -11.48 13.28 -1.26
N VAL A 250 -10.85 13.62 -2.39
CA VAL A 250 -9.89 12.80 -3.12
C VAL A 250 -8.61 12.56 -2.30
N ASP A 251 -8.31 13.43 -1.34
CA ASP A 251 -7.10 13.41 -0.51
C ASP A 251 -6.97 12.13 0.34
N GLY A 252 -8.08 11.43 0.64
CA GLY A 252 -8.07 10.19 1.41
C GLY A 252 -7.76 8.92 0.62
N TYR A 253 -7.56 9.04 -0.69
CA TYR A 253 -7.31 7.90 -1.59
C TYR A 253 -5.84 7.74 -1.98
N SER A 254 -5.00 8.75 -1.76
CA SER A 254 -3.57 8.66 -2.03
C SER A 254 -2.90 7.80 -0.98
N ALA A 255 -2.28 6.71 -1.39
CA ALA A 255 -1.47 5.85 -0.54
C ALA A 255 -0.03 5.83 -1.06
N GLY A 256 0.94 5.66 -0.16
CA GLY A 256 2.35 5.54 -0.52
C GLY A 256 2.61 4.40 -1.51
N GLY A 257 3.60 4.59 -2.38
CA GLY A 257 4.07 3.57 -3.32
C GLY A 257 3.89 3.88 -4.82
N TYR A 258 3.25 5.00 -5.18
CA TYR A 258 3.37 5.51 -6.55
C TYR A 258 4.85 5.75 -6.88
N ARG A 259 5.27 5.52 -8.14
CA ARG A 259 6.67 5.42 -8.60
C ARG A 259 7.39 4.14 -8.19
N ASP A 260 7.28 3.70 -6.94
CA ASP A 260 7.97 2.51 -6.43
C ASP A 260 7.33 1.20 -6.90
N PHE A 261 6.00 1.12 -6.85
CA PHE A 261 5.21 -0.01 -7.33
C PHE A 261 4.86 0.14 -8.83
N SER A 262 5.81 0.66 -9.60
CA SER A 262 5.71 0.92 -11.05
C SER A 262 6.00 -0.31 -11.90
N LEU A 263 5.68 -0.20 -13.19
CA LEU A 263 6.11 -1.16 -14.20
C LEU A 263 7.60 -0.96 -14.51
N ASN A 264 8.40 -2.01 -14.36
CA ASN A 264 9.69 -2.07 -15.03
C ASN A 264 9.48 -2.41 -16.51
N LEU A 265 10.11 -1.71 -17.45
CA LEU A 265 9.91 -1.97 -18.88
C LEU A 265 10.37 -3.38 -19.32
N LEU A 266 11.20 -4.05 -18.53
CA LEU A 266 11.57 -5.45 -18.75
C LEU A 266 10.54 -6.46 -18.22
N ALA A 267 9.50 -6.01 -17.49
CA ALA A 267 8.53 -6.90 -16.85
C ALA A 267 7.87 -7.93 -17.79
N PRO A 268 7.57 -7.65 -19.08
CA PRO A 268 7.05 -8.67 -20.01
C PRO A 268 7.99 -9.87 -20.23
N PHE A 269 9.28 -9.70 -19.95
CA PHE A 269 10.33 -10.71 -20.14
C PHE A 269 10.97 -11.14 -18.81
N ASP A 270 10.61 -10.54 -17.69
CA ASP A 270 11.17 -10.82 -16.37
C ASP A 270 10.29 -11.81 -15.59
N PRO A 271 10.66 -13.11 -15.53
CA PRO A 271 9.96 -14.09 -14.70
C PRO A 271 10.11 -13.84 -13.19
N MET A 272 10.98 -12.91 -12.80
CA MET A 272 11.35 -12.64 -11.41
C MET A 272 11.76 -13.93 -10.69
N ALA A 273 11.61 -13.98 -9.36
CA ALA A 273 11.91 -15.16 -8.57
C ALA A 273 10.89 -16.30 -8.76
N SER A 274 9.84 -16.13 -9.58
CA SER A 274 8.63 -16.96 -9.55
C SER A 274 8.46 -17.92 -10.72
N GLY A 275 9.44 -18.05 -11.62
CA GLY A 275 9.48 -19.12 -12.62
C GLY A 275 9.78 -18.60 -14.01
N GLY A 276 10.89 -19.06 -14.57
CA GLY A 276 11.37 -18.76 -15.92
C GLY A 276 12.29 -19.89 -16.39
N LEU A 277 11.94 -20.54 -17.50
CA LEU A 277 12.69 -21.67 -18.06
C LEU A 277 14.04 -21.24 -18.66
N PHE A 278 14.11 -20.00 -19.13
CA PHE A 278 15.23 -19.48 -19.93
C PHE A 278 15.94 -18.28 -19.32
N ALA A 279 15.36 -17.60 -18.32
CA ALA A 279 15.95 -16.43 -17.68
C ALA A 279 15.72 -16.47 -16.16
N GLY A 280 16.75 -16.15 -15.38
CA GLY A 280 16.60 -15.82 -13.97
C GLY A 280 15.96 -14.43 -13.80
N SER A 281 15.73 -14.03 -12.55
CA SER A 281 15.22 -12.67 -12.26
C SER A 281 16.10 -11.63 -12.93
N LEU A 282 15.48 -10.75 -13.72
CA LEU A 282 16.16 -9.59 -14.28
C LEU A 282 16.36 -8.52 -13.19
N PRO A 283 17.35 -7.63 -13.33
CA PRO A 283 17.56 -6.53 -12.38
C PRO A 283 16.33 -5.62 -12.34
N ARG A 284 16.03 -5.04 -11.18
CA ARG A 284 14.93 -4.09 -10.97
C ARG A 284 15.44 -2.86 -10.23
N ALA A 285 14.85 -1.70 -10.49
CA ALA A 285 15.25 -0.44 -9.88
C ALA A 285 14.80 -0.35 -8.40
N THR A 286 13.63 -0.91 -8.08
CA THR A 286 13.13 -1.00 -6.70
C THR A 286 12.55 -2.39 -6.44
N ILE A 287 12.55 -2.80 -5.17
CA ILE A 287 11.94 -4.09 -4.75
C ILE A 287 10.43 -4.08 -5.03
N GLY A 288 9.79 -2.91 -4.85
CA GLY A 288 8.36 -2.70 -5.03
C GLY A 288 7.82 -2.98 -6.44
N GLN A 289 8.68 -2.99 -7.46
CA GLN A 289 8.28 -3.30 -8.84
C GLN A 289 7.76 -4.74 -9.02
N SER A 290 7.82 -5.60 -8.00
CA SER A 290 7.06 -6.85 -7.96
C SER A 290 5.56 -6.66 -8.18
N GLU A 291 5.01 -5.52 -7.74
CA GLU A 291 3.61 -5.18 -7.95
C GLU A 291 3.23 -5.06 -9.43
N GLY A 292 4.17 -4.57 -10.24
CA GLY A 292 4.09 -4.44 -11.70
C GLY A 292 4.45 -5.71 -12.48
N TYR A 293 4.52 -6.87 -11.83
CA TYR A 293 4.80 -8.15 -12.51
C TYR A 293 3.87 -8.37 -13.71
N ALA A 294 4.48 -8.57 -14.88
CA ALA A 294 3.77 -8.66 -16.16
C ALA A 294 4.42 -9.66 -17.14
N TYR A 295 5.13 -10.66 -16.63
CA TYR A 295 5.80 -11.66 -17.46
C TYR A 295 4.81 -12.37 -18.40
N LEU A 296 5.14 -12.45 -19.69
CA LEU A 296 4.29 -13.12 -20.69
C LEU A 296 4.37 -14.64 -20.59
N GLY A 297 5.54 -15.17 -20.21
CA GLY A 297 5.85 -16.58 -20.32
C GLY A 297 6.50 -16.94 -21.66
N ALA A 298 7.38 -17.93 -21.61
CA ALA A 298 8.26 -18.31 -22.70
C ALA A 298 7.50 -18.78 -23.95
N GLY A 299 6.35 -19.43 -23.79
CA GLY A 299 5.51 -19.86 -24.90
C GLY A 299 4.95 -18.68 -25.69
N LEU A 300 4.42 -17.67 -25.01
CA LEU A 300 3.91 -16.45 -25.64
C LEU A 300 5.02 -15.59 -26.25
N ILE A 301 6.17 -15.50 -25.58
CA ILE A 301 7.36 -14.83 -26.12
C ILE A 301 7.82 -15.52 -27.41
N GLY A 302 7.87 -16.86 -27.43
CA GLY A 302 8.21 -17.64 -28.61
C GLY A 302 7.25 -17.43 -29.78
N LEU A 303 5.94 -17.34 -29.52
CA LEU A 303 4.93 -17.01 -30.55
C LEU A 303 5.09 -15.59 -31.11
N LEU A 304 5.40 -14.60 -30.26
CA LEU A 304 5.70 -13.25 -30.72
C LEU A 304 6.95 -13.22 -31.60
N ALA A 305 8.03 -13.89 -31.18
CA ALA A 305 9.25 -14.00 -31.96
C ALA A 305 8.99 -14.66 -33.32
N LEU A 306 8.22 -15.75 -33.35
CA LEU A 306 7.80 -16.41 -34.59
C LEU A 306 7.02 -15.46 -35.50
N GLY A 307 6.10 -14.67 -34.94
CA GLY A 307 5.32 -13.69 -35.70
C GLY A 307 6.15 -12.58 -36.35
N LEU A 308 7.18 -12.13 -35.64
CA LEU A 308 8.16 -11.15 -36.16
C LEU A 308 9.04 -11.77 -37.25
N LEU A 309 9.58 -12.97 -37.03
CA LEU A 309 10.44 -13.69 -37.98
C LEU A 309 9.71 -14.05 -39.27
N THR A 310 8.45 -14.48 -39.17
CA THR A 310 7.60 -14.84 -40.32
C THR A 310 6.91 -13.63 -40.98
N ARG A 311 7.09 -12.42 -40.41
CA ARG A 311 6.41 -11.18 -40.83
C ARG A 311 4.88 -11.33 -40.93
N SER A 312 4.29 -12.20 -40.12
CA SER A 312 2.85 -12.38 -40.05
C SER A 312 2.15 -11.20 -39.36
N ILE A 313 2.90 -10.46 -38.52
CA ILE A 313 2.50 -9.21 -37.91
C ILE A 313 2.91 -8.04 -38.82
N ARG A 314 1.93 -7.42 -39.49
CA ARG A 314 2.17 -6.23 -40.33
C ARG A 314 1.96 -4.97 -39.51
N ILE A 315 3.04 -4.22 -39.26
CA ILE A 315 3.02 -2.96 -38.50
C ILE A 315 2.01 -1.95 -39.09
N SER A 316 1.92 -1.87 -40.42
CA SER A 316 0.97 -0.98 -41.10
C SER A 316 -0.51 -1.27 -40.77
N ALA A 317 -0.85 -2.51 -40.41
CA ALA A 317 -2.22 -2.86 -40.02
C ALA A 317 -2.63 -2.24 -38.68
N LEU A 318 -1.66 -1.91 -37.81
CA LEU A 318 -1.91 -1.29 -36.50
C LEU A 318 -2.48 0.13 -36.62
N PHE A 319 -2.27 0.80 -37.76
CA PHE A 319 -2.74 2.16 -38.02
C PHE A 319 -4.11 2.22 -38.70
N THR A 320 -4.83 1.10 -38.77
CA THR A 320 -6.21 1.08 -39.25
C THR A 320 -7.16 1.72 -38.23
N ALA A 321 -8.29 2.28 -38.68
CA ALA A 321 -9.32 2.85 -37.79
C ALA A 321 -9.84 1.85 -36.72
N ARG A 322 -9.73 0.54 -37.00
CA ARG A 322 -10.08 -0.54 -36.07
C ARG A 322 -9.00 -0.82 -35.02
N LEU A 323 -7.71 -0.72 -35.34
CA LEU A 323 -6.63 -1.10 -34.42
C LEU A 323 -5.93 0.09 -33.76
N LEU A 324 -5.96 1.28 -34.37
CA LEU A 324 -5.32 2.47 -33.83
C LEU A 324 -5.79 2.84 -32.41
N PRO A 325 -7.08 2.74 -32.04
CA PRO A 325 -7.50 2.95 -30.66
C PRO A 325 -6.96 1.91 -29.66
N LEU A 326 -6.69 0.67 -30.11
CA LEU A 326 -6.05 -0.35 -29.27
C LEU A 326 -4.55 -0.08 -29.09
N VAL A 327 -3.89 0.47 -30.11
CA VAL A 327 -2.50 0.95 -29.97
C VAL A 327 -2.46 2.10 -28.97
N ALA A 328 -3.37 3.07 -29.08
CA ALA A 328 -3.49 4.16 -28.12
C ALA A 328 -3.76 3.64 -26.70
N LEU A 329 -4.66 2.66 -26.54
CA LEU A 329 -4.89 1.95 -25.27
C LEU A 329 -3.61 1.33 -24.72
N ALA A 330 -2.84 0.60 -25.54
CA ALA A 330 -1.59 -0.02 -25.11
C ALA A 330 -0.56 1.02 -24.64
N VAL A 331 -0.40 2.11 -25.39
CA VAL A 331 0.52 3.20 -25.05
C VAL A 331 0.08 3.89 -23.76
N VAL A 332 -1.18 4.33 -23.67
CA VAL A 332 -1.70 5.03 -22.47
C VAL A 332 -1.61 4.15 -21.24
N SER A 333 -2.03 2.89 -21.31
CA SER A 333 -1.96 1.96 -20.18
C SER A 333 -0.51 1.67 -19.76
N THR A 334 0.42 1.57 -20.70
CA THR A 334 1.86 1.40 -20.40
C THR A 334 2.46 2.66 -19.76
N CYS A 335 2.13 3.85 -20.26
CA CYS A 335 2.61 5.11 -19.67
C CYS A 335 2.09 5.29 -18.24
N LEU A 336 0.80 5.01 -18.01
CA LEU A 336 0.23 5.02 -16.65
C LEU A 336 0.94 4.00 -15.75
N ALA A 337 1.26 2.82 -16.27
CA ALA A 337 1.90 1.76 -15.51
C ALA A 337 3.36 2.06 -15.15
N ALA A 338 4.12 2.62 -16.10
CA ALA A 338 5.50 3.05 -15.91
C ALA A 338 5.64 4.20 -14.89
N SER A 339 4.54 4.89 -14.56
CA SER A 339 4.53 5.99 -13.59
C SER A 339 5.36 7.20 -14.06
N ALA A 340 5.56 8.17 -13.16
CA ALA A 340 6.44 9.30 -13.37
C ALA A 340 7.93 8.94 -13.22
N THR A 341 8.26 7.72 -12.77
CA THR A 341 9.63 7.18 -12.73
C THR A 341 9.73 5.97 -13.64
N VAL A 342 10.19 6.16 -14.87
CA VAL A 342 10.31 5.09 -15.88
C VAL A 342 11.65 4.39 -15.72
N THR A 343 11.63 3.06 -15.60
CA THR A 343 12.82 2.24 -15.34
C THR A 343 12.97 1.11 -16.35
N LEU A 344 14.22 0.76 -16.69
CA LEU A 344 14.59 -0.38 -17.50
C LEU A 344 15.67 -1.19 -16.76
N GLY A 345 15.31 -2.37 -16.27
CA GLY A 345 16.21 -3.14 -15.43
C GLY A 345 16.51 -2.41 -14.11
N ALA A 346 17.78 -2.30 -13.75
CA ALA A 346 18.23 -1.52 -12.59
C ALA A 346 18.34 0.00 -12.85
N ILE A 347 18.12 0.45 -14.09
CA ILE A 347 18.37 1.82 -14.52
C ILE A 347 17.07 2.62 -14.53
N THR A 348 17.07 3.78 -13.89
CA THR A 348 16.00 4.78 -14.05
C THR A 348 16.27 5.59 -15.32
N LEU A 349 15.43 5.41 -16.33
CA LEU A 349 15.55 6.10 -17.62
C LEU A 349 15.04 7.55 -17.56
N LEU A 350 13.95 7.76 -16.83
CA LEU A 350 13.29 9.06 -16.74
C LEU A 350 12.66 9.22 -15.35
N HIS A 351 12.83 10.39 -14.77
CA HIS A 351 12.16 10.80 -13.53
C HIS A 351 11.49 12.16 -13.75
N LEU A 352 10.17 12.16 -13.86
CA LEU A 352 9.35 13.35 -14.09
C LEU A 352 8.91 13.93 -12.74
N PRO A 353 9.27 15.19 -12.42
CA PRO A 353 8.67 15.88 -11.29
C PRO A 353 7.23 16.24 -11.67
N LEU A 354 6.24 15.68 -10.96
CA LEU A 354 4.85 16.06 -11.15
C LEU A 354 4.47 17.13 -10.10
N PRO A 355 3.68 18.15 -10.47
CA PRO A 355 3.06 19.02 -9.50
C PRO A 355 2.15 18.23 -8.54
N GLU A 356 2.07 18.69 -7.29
CA GLU A 356 1.38 18.00 -6.19
C GLU A 356 -0.04 17.50 -6.53
N PRO A 357 -0.91 18.26 -7.25
CA PRO A 357 -2.25 17.76 -7.59
C PRO A 357 -2.23 16.53 -8.51
N PHE A 358 -1.28 16.47 -9.44
CA PHE A 358 -1.12 15.33 -10.36
C PHE A 358 -0.49 14.14 -9.65
N GLU A 359 0.48 14.39 -8.76
CA GLU A 359 1.08 13.35 -7.92
C GLU A 359 0.02 12.72 -7.01
N ARG A 360 -0.82 13.52 -6.34
CA ARG A 360 -1.94 13.04 -5.52
C ARG A 360 -2.95 12.23 -6.33
N ALA A 361 -3.33 12.72 -7.51
CA ALA A 361 -4.26 12.01 -8.38
C ALA A 361 -3.70 10.66 -8.86
N ALA A 362 -2.42 10.63 -9.23
CA ALA A 362 -1.75 9.40 -9.63
C ALA A 362 -1.49 8.45 -8.44
N GLY A 363 -1.26 9.01 -7.26
CA GLY A 363 -1.10 8.31 -5.98
C GLY A 363 -2.33 7.52 -5.54
N MET A 364 -3.52 7.82 -6.08
CA MET A 364 -4.71 6.98 -5.90
C MET A 364 -4.50 5.55 -6.41
N PHE A 365 -3.63 5.37 -7.39
CA PHE A 365 -3.23 4.08 -7.94
C PHE A 365 -1.79 3.75 -7.54
N ARG A 366 -1.51 3.65 -6.22
CA ARG A 366 -0.17 3.33 -5.65
C ARG A 366 0.64 2.35 -6.48
N ALA A 367 0.05 1.19 -6.78
CA ALA A 367 0.65 0.15 -7.61
C ALA A 367 0.36 0.37 -9.09
N SER A 368 0.93 1.44 -9.64
CA SER A 368 0.68 1.85 -11.02
C SER A 368 1.02 0.74 -12.00
N GLY A 369 2.03 -0.08 -11.73
CA GLY A 369 2.46 -1.19 -12.60
C GLY A 369 1.35 -2.16 -12.99
N ARG A 370 0.31 -2.32 -12.14
CA ARG A 370 -0.88 -3.14 -12.42
C ARG A 370 -1.65 -2.64 -13.66
N LEU A 371 -1.57 -1.35 -13.98
CA LEU A 371 -2.27 -0.72 -15.13
C LEU A 371 -1.77 -1.19 -16.50
N PHE A 372 -0.70 -1.99 -16.56
CA PHE A 372 -0.17 -2.54 -17.81
C PHE A 372 -1.05 -3.65 -18.42
N TRP A 373 -1.99 -4.25 -17.67
CA TRP A 373 -2.73 -5.44 -18.12
C TRP A 373 -3.49 -5.30 -19.46
N PRO A 374 -4.09 -4.14 -19.83
CA PRO A 374 -4.64 -3.97 -21.17
C PRO A 374 -3.58 -4.16 -22.27
N ALA A 375 -2.41 -3.55 -22.12
CA ALA A 375 -1.29 -3.73 -23.04
C ALA A 375 -0.78 -5.18 -23.03
N TYR A 376 -0.64 -5.79 -21.85
CA TYR A 376 -0.27 -7.19 -21.68
C TYR A 376 -1.19 -8.12 -22.49
N TYR A 377 -2.51 -8.00 -22.35
CA TYR A 377 -3.43 -8.87 -23.09
C TYR A 377 -3.49 -8.57 -24.59
N LEU A 378 -3.18 -7.33 -25.02
CA LEU A 378 -2.95 -7.04 -26.43
C LEU A 378 -1.70 -7.74 -26.98
N LEU A 379 -0.64 -7.88 -26.17
CA LEU A 379 0.54 -8.69 -26.53
C LEU A 379 0.16 -10.19 -26.63
N VAL A 380 -0.64 -10.71 -25.71
CA VAL A 380 -1.17 -12.09 -25.81
C VAL A 380 -1.98 -12.28 -27.10
N LEU A 381 -2.85 -11.34 -27.43
CA LEU A 381 -3.62 -11.37 -28.68
C LEU A 381 -2.71 -11.31 -29.91
N ALA A 382 -1.67 -10.47 -29.91
CA ALA A 382 -0.70 -10.38 -30.99
C ALA A 382 0.09 -11.69 -31.17
N ALA A 383 0.48 -12.33 -30.06
CA ALA A 383 1.15 -13.63 -30.06
C ALA A 383 0.28 -14.71 -30.72
N LEU A 384 -1.00 -14.80 -30.34
CA LEU A 384 -1.93 -15.77 -30.91
C LEU A 384 -2.31 -15.43 -32.36
N ALA A 385 -2.38 -14.15 -32.72
CA ALA A 385 -2.66 -13.72 -34.09
C ALA A 385 -1.51 -14.08 -35.07
N SER A 386 -0.28 -14.25 -34.57
CA SER A 386 0.89 -14.58 -35.40
C SER A 386 0.75 -15.89 -36.17
N VAL A 387 -0.01 -16.85 -35.62
CA VAL A 387 -0.19 -18.19 -36.20
C VAL A 387 -1.45 -18.32 -37.06
N ARG A 388 -2.27 -17.27 -37.16
CA ARG A 388 -3.57 -17.32 -37.87
C ARG A 388 -3.44 -17.65 -39.36
N GLY A 389 -2.32 -17.28 -39.97
CA GLY A 389 -2.02 -17.53 -41.38
C GLY A 389 -1.44 -18.92 -41.68
N LEU A 390 -1.11 -19.71 -40.64
CA LEU A 390 -0.60 -21.06 -40.80
C LEU A 390 -1.73 -22.03 -41.17
N ARG A 391 -1.38 -23.10 -41.91
CA ARG A 391 -2.31 -24.20 -42.19
C ARG A 391 -2.77 -24.83 -40.86
N PRO A 392 -4.05 -25.27 -40.73
CA PRO A 392 -4.61 -25.77 -39.47
C PRO A 392 -3.73 -26.77 -38.69
N PRO A 393 -3.19 -27.86 -39.28
CA PRO A 393 -2.37 -28.80 -38.51
C PRO A 393 -1.05 -28.19 -38.03
N VAL A 394 -0.43 -27.32 -38.82
CA VAL A 394 0.81 -26.62 -38.43
C VAL A 394 0.53 -25.61 -37.32
N ARG A 395 -0.57 -24.86 -37.44
CA ARG A 395 -1.03 -23.92 -36.42
C ARG A 395 -1.25 -24.62 -35.09
N GLU A 396 -1.95 -25.74 -35.11
CA GLU A 396 -2.24 -26.53 -33.91
C GLU A 396 -0.97 -27.13 -33.30
N GLY A 397 -0.06 -27.67 -34.13
CA GLY A 397 1.25 -28.15 -33.68
C GLY A 397 2.07 -27.05 -33.00
N VAL A 398 2.14 -25.85 -33.61
CA VAL A 398 2.85 -24.70 -33.04
C VAL A 398 2.21 -24.22 -31.73
N LEU A 399 0.87 -24.12 -31.68
CA LEU A 399 0.15 -23.75 -30.46
C LEU A 399 0.35 -24.77 -29.34
N MET A 400 0.32 -26.07 -29.64
CA MET A 400 0.57 -27.13 -28.66
C MET A 400 1.99 -27.07 -28.11
N LEU A 401 3.00 -26.92 -28.99
CA LEU A 401 4.39 -26.80 -28.57
C LEU A 401 4.61 -25.55 -27.70
N ALA A 402 4.12 -24.40 -28.14
CA ALA A 402 4.23 -23.15 -27.38
C ALA A 402 3.49 -23.25 -26.05
N LEU A 403 2.34 -23.92 -26.01
CA LEU A 403 1.57 -24.13 -24.78
C LEU A 403 2.28 -25.08 -23.82
N ALA A 404 2.91 -26.15 -24.33
CA ALA A 404 3.73 -27.04 -23.51
C ALA A 404 4.89 -26.28 -22.86
N VAL A 405 5.59 -25.43 -23.64
CA VAL A 405 6.63 -24.54 -23.09
C VAL A 405 6.05 -23.59 -22.05
N GLN A 406 4.91 -22.96 -22.32
CA GLN A 406 4.24 -22.07 -21.38
C GLN A 406 3.87 -22.76 -20.07
N ILE A 407 3.34 -23.99 -20.12
CA ILE A 407 2.97 -24.76 -18.94
C ILE A 407 4.22 -25.03 -18.10
N ILE A 408 5.29 -25.56 -18.70
CA ILE A 408 6.53 -25.89 -17.98
C ILE A 408 7.11 -24.64 -17.32
N ASP A 409 7.09 -23.51 -18.04
CA ASP A 409 7.58 -22.21 -17.56
C ASP A 409 6.78 -21.67 -16.34
N VAL A 410 5.48 -21.95 -16.30
CA VAL A 410 4.55 -21.42 -15.29
C VAL A 410 4.36 -22.34 -14.08
N ILE A 411 4.73 -23.62 -14.16
CA ILE A 411 4.63 -24.58 -13.05
C ILE A 411 5.22 -24.03 -11.73
N PRO A 412 6.44 -23.43 -11.69
CA PRO A 412 6.99 -22.90 -10.45
C PRO A 412 6.10 -21.81 -9.82
N LEU A 413 5.51 -20.94 -10.63
CA LEU A 413 4.59 -19.91 -10.16
C LEU A 413 3.32 -20.54 -9.60
N ALA A 414 2.75 -21.53 -10.28
CA ALA A 414 1.57 -22.25 -9.81
C ALA A 414 1.83 -22.98 -8.49
N HIS A 415 3.01 -23.57 -8.30
CA HIS A 415 3.41 -24.18 -7.03
C HIS A 415 3.54 -23.16 -5.90
N LYS A 416 4.06 -21.95 -6.17
CA LYS A 416 4.09 -20.87 -5.18
C LYS A 416 2.69 -20.41 -4.77
N VAL A 417 1.76 -20.33 -5.73
CA VAL A 417 0.35 -20.08 -5.39
C VAL A 417 -0.15 -21.16 -4.44
N ARG A 418 0.10 -22.43 -4.78
CA ARG A 418 -0.32 -23.58 -3.98
C ARG A 418 0.24 -23.55 -2.57
N GLU A 419 1.52 -23.22 -2.42
CA GLU A 419 2.20 -23.07 -1.13
C GLU A 419 1.52 -22.02 -0.24
N VAL A 420 1.17 -20.87 -0.81
CA VAL A 420 0.44 -19.81 -0.09
C VAL A 420 -0.96 -20.27 0.31
N THR A 421 -1.68 -20.96 -0.57
CA THR A 421 -3.05 -21.42 -0.30
C THR A 421 -3.14 -22.68 0.58
N ASP A 422 -2.06 -23.46 0.67
CA ASP A 422 -1.96 -24.62 1.56
C ASP A 422 -1.36 -24.25 2.93
N HIS A 423 -0.81 -23.03 3.06
CA HIS A 423 -0.36 -22.48 4.34
C HIS A 423 -1.51 -22.49 5.36
N ARG A 424 -1.20 -22.74 6.63
CA ARG A 424 -2.17 -22.70 7.72
C ARG A 424 -1.73 -21.68 8.76
N SER A 425 -2.55 -20.65 8.91
CA SER A 425 -2.40 -19.62 9.94
C SER A 425 -2.96 -20.17 11.24
N GLU A 426 -2.09 -20.64 12.14
CA GLU A 426 -2.48 -21.01 13.50
C GLU A 426 -1.90 -20.00 14.49
N ILE A 427 -2.56 -18.86 14.64
CA ILE A 427 -2.33 -18.02 15.81
C ILE A 427 -3.46 -18.29 16.78
N VAL A 428 -3.18 -19.20 17.72
CA VAL A 428 -4.13 -19.65 18.73
C VAL A 428 -3.89 -18.86 20.01
N LEU A 429 -4.87 -18.04 20.37
CA LEU A 429 -4.98 -17.47 21.70
C LEU A 429 -5.40 -18.59 22.66
N ALA A 430 -4.45 -19.05 23.48
CA ALA A 430 -4.57 -20.27 24.27
C ALA A 430 -5.43 -20.10 25.53
N ASN A 431 -5.43 -18.90 26.12
CA ASN A 431 -6.15 -18.64 27.35
C ASN A 431 -7.68 -18.65 27.10
N PRO A 432 -8.47 -19.39 27.91
CA PRO A 432 -9.92 -19.44 27.75
C PRO A 432 -10.64 -18.09 27.83
N VAL A 433 -10.06 -17.08 28.49
CA VAL A 433 -10.67 -15.75 28.64
C VAL A 433 -11.02 -15.12 27.30
N TRP A 434 -10.22 -15.38 26.27
CA TRP A 434 -10.48 -14.87 24.93
C TRP A 434 -11.80 -15.37 24.36
N ASN A 435 -12.24 -16.59 24.71
CA ASN A 435 -13.48 -17.17 24.21
C ASN A 435 -14.73 -16.69 24.96
N THR A 436 -14.58 -16.05 26.11
CA THR A 436 -15.69 -15.57 26.94
C THR A 436 -15.86 -14.05 26.91
N LEU A 437 -15.03 -13.32 26.17
CA LEU A 437 -15.10 -11.85 26.10
C LEU A 437 -16.47 -11.32 25.69
N SER A 438 -17.13 -11.98 24.73
CA SER A 438 -18.45 -11.59 24.22
C SER A 438 -19.58 -11.71 25.24
N GLU A 439 -19.38 -12.44 26.34
CA GLU A 439 -20.39 -12.56 27.40
C GLU A 439 -20.59 -11.25 28.16
N ARG A 440 -19.55 -10.39 28.18
CA ARG A 440 -19.55 -9.12 28.93
C ARG A 440 -19.29 -7.90 28.06
N HIS A 441 -18.70 -8.07 26.88
CA HIS A 441 -18.27 -6.97 26.03
C HIS A 441 -18.83 -7.15 24.61
N SER A 442 -19.30 -6.07 24.01
CA SER A 442 -19.76 -6.06 22.62
C SER A 442 -18.64 -5.65 21.64
N HIS A 443 -17.58 -5.04 22.15
CA HIS A 443 -16.52 -4.42 21.35
C HIS A 443 -15.15 -4.97 21.74
N LEU A 444 -14.33 -5.33 20.75
CA LEU A 444 -12.91 -5.63 20.91
C LEU A 444 -12.12 -4.46 20.33
N THR A 445 -11.32 -3.80 21.15
CA THR A 445 -10.57 -2.62 20.75
C THR A 445 -9.08 -2.89 20.91
N VAL A 446 -8.28 -2.56 19.90
CA VAL A 446 -6.83 -2.77 19.88
C VAL A 446 -6.14 -1.42 19.81
N HIS A 447 -5.16 -1.19 20.67
CA HIS A 447 -4.46 0.08 20.82
C HIS A 447 -2.91 -0.09 20.85
N PRO A 448 -2.16 0.61 20.00
CA PRO A 448 -2.65 1.34 18.83
C PRO A 448 -3.34 0.37 17.85
N ALA A 449 -4.33 0.86 17.11
CA ALA A 449 -4.96 0.08 16.06
C ALA A 449 -3.95 -0.20 14.93
N TRP A 450 -4.12 -1.29 14.18
CA TRP A 450 -3.15 -1.74 13.18
C TRP A 450 -2.85 -0.68 12.11
N GLN A 451 -3.89 0.03 11.66
CA GLN A 451 -3.79 1.13 10.71
C GLN A 451 -2.98 2.35 11.21
N CYS A 452 -2.64 2.40 12.50
CA CYS A 452 -1.80 3.43 13.09
C CYS A 452 -0.31 3.07 13.09
N GLY A 453 0.02 1.82 12.73
CA GLY A 453 1.38 1.30 12.69
C GLY A 453 1.36 -0.20 12.94
N SER A 454 1.58 -0.98 11.87
CA SER A 454 1.46 -2.44 11.90
C SER A 454 2.41 -3.10 12.89
N GLU A 455 3.65 -2.64 13.01
CA GLU A 455 4.65 -3.21 13.95
C GLU A 455 4.35 -2.85 15.41
N ALA A 456 3.74 -1.68 15.65
CA ALA A 456 3.46 -1.14 16.97
C ALA A 456 2.16 -1.66 17.59
N SER A 457 1.24 -2.10 16.73
CA SER A 457 -0.02 -2.71 17.15
C SER A 457 0.26 -4.03 17.86
N PRO A 458 -0.51 -4.37 18.92
CA PRO A 458 -0.54 -5.72 19.46
C PRO A 458 -0.65 -6.76 18.35
N GLY A 459 0.18 -7.81 18.45
CA GLY A 459 0.26 -8.89 17.45
C GLY A 459 1.09 -8.56 16.21
N GLY A 460 1.63 -7.34 16.11
CA GLY A 460 2.48 -6.91 15.00
C GLY A 460 1.75 -6.97 13.65
N TYR A 461 2.48 -7.38 12.61
CA TYR A 461 1.98 -7.39 11.24
C TYR A 461 0.67 -8.20 11.07
N GLU A 462 0.53 -9.33 11.76
CA GLU A 462 -0.68 -10.17 11.71
C GLU A 462 -1.72 -9.80 12.80
N GLY A 463 -1.46 -8.77 13.61
CA GLY A 463 -2.33 -8.37 14.72
C GLY A 463 -3.79 -8.12 14.32
N PHE A 464 -4.00 -7.46 13.18
CA PHE A 464 -5.36 -7.24 12.66
C PHE A 464 -6.08 -8.57 12.36
N ALA A 465 -5.35 -9.59 11.88
CA ALA A 465 -5.91 -10.90 11.58
C ALA A 465 -6.24 -11.64 12.88
N ILE A 466 -5.30 -11.69 13.83
CA ILE A 466 -5.48 -12.35 15.14
C ILE A 466 -6.75 -11.85 15.83
N PHE A 467 -6.84 -10.53 16.05
CA PHE A 467 -7.95 -9.94 16.78
C PHE A 467 -9.21 -9.83 15.93
N GLY A 468 -9.08 -9.67 14.61
CA GLY A 468 -10.21 -9.68 13.68
C GLY A 468 -10.93 -11.03 13.63
N PHE A 469 -10.19 -12.14 13.52
CA PHE A 469 -10.77 -13.48 13.56
C PHE A 469 -11.44 -13.76 14.91
N LEU A 470 -10.83 -13.31 16.02
CA LEU A 470 -11.42 -13.39 17.34
C LEU A 470 -12.76 -12.64 17.39
N ALA A 471 -12.77 -11.37 16.99
CA ALA A 471 -13.97 -10.52 17.01
C ALA A 471 -15.09 -11.10 16.13
N SER A 472 -14.75 -11.56 14.91
CA SER A 472 -15.72 -12.19 14.01
C SER A 472 -16.32 -13.46 14.61
N ARG A 473 -15.50 -14.35 15.18
CA ARG A 473 -15.98 -15.60 15.78
C ARG A 473 -16.90 -15.37 16.99
N LEU A 474 -16.64 -14.32 17.76
CA LEU A 474 -17.41 -13.98 18.95
C LEU A 474 -18.59 -13.03 18.69
N GLY A 475 -18.79 -12.62 17.43
CA GLY A 475 -19.83 -11.66 17.09
C GLY A 475 -19.61 -10.27 17.72
N MET A 476 -18.37 -9.88 17.97
CA MET A 476 -18.01 -8.55 18.49
C MET A 476 -17.70 -7.58 17.34
N THR A 477 -17.69 -6.27 17.63
CA THR A 477 -17.14 -5.26 16.69
C THR A 477 -15.65 -5.04 16.94
N ILE A 478 -14.91 -4.50 15.96
CA ILE A 478 -13.47 -4.22 16.11
C ILE A 478 -13.03 -2.89 15.48
N ASN A 479 -12.10 -2.18 16.13
CA ASN A 479 -11.54 -0.91 15.66
C ASN A 479 -10.30 -1.05 14.78
N SER A 480 -9.59 -2.18 14.88
CA SER A 480 -8.26 -2.40 14.30
C SER A 480 -8.34 -3.32 13.10
N TYR A 481 -7.76 -2.87 11.98
CA TYR A 481 -7.96 -3.50 10.69
C TYR A 481 -6.86 -3.13 9.68
N GLN A 482 -6.64 -4.01 8.70
CA GLN A 482 -5.80 -3.72 7.53
C GLN A 482 -6.69 -3.20 6.40
N SER A 483 -6.45 -1.98 5.93
CA SER A 483 -7.14 -1.40 4.79
C SER A 483 -6.17 -0.90 3.74
N GLY A 484 -6.54 -1.05 2.47
CA GLY A 484 -5.75 -0.51 1.36
C GLY A 484 -5.80 1.02 1.29
N ARG A 485 -6.79 1.67 1.92
CA ARG A 485 -7.00 3.12 1.90
C ARG A 485 -7.49 3.60 3.26
N LEU A 486 -6.92 4.69 3.75
CA LEU A 486 -7.30 5.32 5.00
C LEU A 486 -7.37 6.82 4.78
N THR A 487 -8.52 7.41 5.04
CA THR A 487 -8.68 8.87 4.93
C THR A 487 -7.98 9.59 6.09
N PRO A 488 -7.51 10.83 5.93
CA PRO A 488 -6.91 11.60 7.02
C PRO A 488 -7.77 11.67 8.28
N ARG A 489 -9.10 11.75 8.10
CA ARG A 489 -10.06 11.80 9.22
C ARG A 489 -10.17 10.46 9.94
N GLU A 490 -10.16 9.34 9.21
CA GLU A 490 -10.12 8.01 9.84
C GLU A 490 -8.79 7.79 10.57
N PHE A 491 -7.69 8.28 10.01
CA PHE A 491 -6.39 8.25 10.69
C PHE A 491 -6.41 9.06 11.99
N GLU A 492 -6.85 10.32 11.95
CA GLU A 492 -6.98 11.17 13.15
C GLU A 492 -7.83 10.50 14.23
N ARG A 493 -9.01 9.99 13.85
CA ARG A 493 -9.92 9.27 14.75
C ARG A 493 -9.29 8.03 15.40
N HIS A 494 -8.75 7.12 14.59
CA HIS A 494 -8.22 5.85 15.11
C HIS A 494 -6.86 5.99 15.79
N CYS A 495 -6.03 6.92 15.32
CA CYS A 495 -4.61 6.99 15.68
C CYS A 495 -4.26 8.14 16.61
N GLN A 496 -5.14 9.13 16.75
CA GLN A 496 -4.98 10.23 17.71
C GLN A 496 -6.11 10.19 18.74
N GLU A 497 -7.36 10.45 18.34
CA GLU A 497 -8.48 10.60 19.27
C GLU A 497 -8.71 9.35 20.13
N ALA A 498 -8.74 8.15 19.53
CA ALA A 498 -8.98 6.90 20.25
C ALA A 498 -7.86 6.53 21.23
N GLN A 499 -6.60 6.84 20.91
CA GLN A 499 -5.48 6.57 21.83
C GLN A 499 -5.48 7.53 23.01
N VAL A 500 -5.84 8.80 22.76
CA VAL A 500 -5.95 9.83 23.79
C VAL A 500 -7.07 9.50 24.75
N ALA A 501 -8.23 9.07 24.24
CA ALA A 501 -9.35 8.62 25.07
C ALA A 501 -8.93 7.46 26.00
N PHE A 502 -8.16 6.49 25.48
CA PHE A 502 -7.62 5.39 26.26
C PHE A 502 -6.66 5.87 27.37
N LEU A 503 -5.68 6.71 27.06
CA LEU A 503 -4.74 7.29 28.04
C LEU A 503 -5.41 8.24 29.05
N GLY A 504 -6.54 8.81 28.67
CA GLY A 504 -7.40 9.61 29.53
C GLY A 504 -8.12 8.81 30.62
N GLY A 505 -8.19 7.48 30.51
CA GLY A 505 -8.89 6.60 31.46
C GLY A 505 -10.40 6.52 31.25
N SER A 506 -10.94 7.18 30.21
CA SER A 506 -12.36 7.11 29.86
C SER A 506 -12.64 5.86 29.01
N LEU A 507 -12.62 4.69 29.65
CA LEU A 507 -12.81 3.40 29.00
C LEU A 507 -14.29 3.01 28.96
N ASP A 508 -14.73 2.49 27.81
CA ASP A 508 -16.09 1.97 27.59
C ASP A 508 -16.26 0.64 28.35
N PRO A 509 -17.25 0.51 29.26
CA PRO A 509 -17.57 -0.74 29.93
C PRO A 509 -17.93 -1.88 28.97
N ALA A 510 -18.45 -1.57 27.78
CA ALA A 510 -18.81 -2.56 26.77
C ALA A 510 -17.63 -3.02 25.90
N ALA A 511 -16.43 -2.47 26.10
CA ALA A 511 -15.25 -2.77 25.31
C ALA A 511 -14.19 -3.55 26.10
N ALA A 512 -13.68 -4.62 25.48
CA ALA A 512 -12.43 -5.26 25.88
C ALA A 512 -11.28 -4.61 25.11
N TYR A 513 -10.20 -4.24 25.81
CA TYR A 513 -9.06 -3.54 25.23
C TYR A 513 -7.84 -4.46 25.18
N VAL A 514 -7.24 -4.59 23.99
CA VAL A 514 -5.94 -5.19 23.78
C VAL A 514 -4.92 -4.09 23.52
N VAL A 515 -3.89 -4.01 24.34
CA VAL A 515 -3.04 -2.80 24.42
C VAL A 515 -1.57 -3.16 24.28
N SER A 516 -0.82 -2.37 23.53
CA SER A 516 0.63 -2.56 23.40
C SER A 516 1.35 -2.28 24.71
N ASP A 517 2.53 -2.87 24.87
CA ASP A 517 3.38 -2.65 26.05
C ASP A 517 3.77 -1.18 26.21
N ASP A 518 3.96 -0.48 25.09
CA ASP A 518 4.32 0.93 25.08
C ASP A 518 3.20 1.82 25.59
N LEU A 519 1.97 1.58 25.14
CA LEU A 519 0.82 2.37 25.56
C LEU A 519 0.44 2.05 27.01
N MET A 520 0.58 0.78 27.43
CA MET A 520 0.39 0.40 28.84
C MET A 520 1.40 1.07 29.78
N ARG A 521 2.66 1.25 29.36
CA ARG A 521 3.67 1.96 30.17
C ARG A 521 3.38 3.46 30.33
N GLY A 522 2.69 4.07 29.37
CA GLY A 522 2.29 5.47 29.40
C GLY A 522 1.00 5.75 30.21
N LEU A 523 0.28 4.70 30.61
CA LEU A 523 -1.00 4.81 31.30
C LEU A 523 -0.79 5.03 32.80
N ASP A 524 -1.42 6.07 33.36
CA ASP A 524 -1.47 6.27 34.81
C ASP A 524 -2.44 5.24 35.43
N PRO A 525 -1.96 4.29 36.28
CA PRO A 525 -2.81 3.27 36.87
C PRO A 525 -4.00 3.85 37.64
N ALA A 526 -3.85 5.05 38.22
CA ALA A 526 -4.91 5.72 38.97
C ALA A 526 -6.10 6.15 38.10
N ARG A 527 -5.93 6.20 36.77
CA ARG A 527 -7.00 6.55 35.82
C ARG A 527 -7.84 5.36 35.38
N ILE A 528 -7.40 4.13 35.66
CA ILE A 528 -8.17 2.92 35.34
C ILE A 528 -9.04 2.57 36.54
N THR A 529 -10.22 3.16 36.63
CA THR A 529 -11.08 3.01 37.81
C THR A 529 -12.12 1.90 37.69
N ALA A 530 -12.36 1.37 36.50
CA ALA A 530 -13.42 0.39 36.23
C ALA A 530 -12.98 -0.84 35.44
N HIS A 531 -11.72 -0.90 35.02
CA HIS A 531 -11.19 -1.99 34.20
C HIS A 531 -10.01 -2.66 34.88
N ARG A 532 -9.94 -3.98 34.78
CA ARG A 532 -8.79 -4.77 35.23
C ARG A 532 -7.92 -5.11 34.02
N CYS A 533 -6.66 -4.68 34.06
CA CYS A 533 -5.68 -5.02 33.02
C CYS A 533 -4.82 -6.20 33.48
N SER A 534 -4.71 -7.25 32.67
CA SER A 534 -3.89 -8.44 32.95
C SER A 534 -3.05 -8.86 31.74
N ARG A 535 -1.95 -9.55 31.97
CA ARG A 535 -1.12 -10.12 30.89
C ARG A 535 -1.66 -11.51 30.53
N VAL A 536 -2.16 -11.66 29.31
CA VAL A 536 -2.79 -12.87 28.80
C VAL A 536 -2.19 -13.23 27.45
N ASP A 537 -1.60 -14.44 27.33
CA ASP A 537 -0.94 -14.94 26.11
C ASP A 537 0.07 -13.95 25.50
N GLY A 538 0.75 -13.18 26.34
CA GLY A 538 1.72 -12.18 25.89
C GLY A 538 1.10 -10.84 25.43
N PHE A 539 -0.19 -10.61 25.66
CA PHE A 539 -0.88 -9.34 25.38
C PHE A 539 -1.42 -8.71 26.65
N ASN A 540 -1.55 -7.38 26.66
CA ASN A 540 -2.26 -6.70 27.74
C ASN A 540 -3.73 -6.64 27.40
N LEU A 541 -4.54 -7.29 28.25
CA LEU A 541 -5.98 -7.34 28.12
C LEU A 541 -6.60 -6.58 29.28
N CYS A 542 -7.28 -5.47 28.99
CA CYS A 542 -8.08 -4.74 29.95
C CYS A 542 -9.57 -5.02 29.71
N VAL A 543 -10.25 -5.52 30.74
CA VAL A 543 -11.69 -5.84 30.70
C VAL A 543 -12.42 -5.08 31.80
N HIS A 544 -13.70 -4.79 31.61
CA HIS A 544 -14.49 -4.10 32.63
C HIS A 544 -14.67 -5.02 33.86
N ASP A 545 -14.10 -4.59 34.98
CA ASP A 545 -14.09 -5.28 36.26
C ASP A 545 -13.91 -4.21 37.37
N PRO A 546 -15.03 -3.61 37.82
CA PRO A 546 -14.99 -2.53 38.80
C PRO A 546 -14.66 -3.03 40.22
N ASP A 547 -14.68 -4.34 40.45
CA ASP A 547 -14.37 -4.93 41.76
C ASP A 547 -12.86 -5.04 42.00
N ALA A 548 -12.06 -5.09 40.93
CA ALA A 548 -10.61 -5.15 40.97
C ALA A 548 -9.94 -4.28 39.89
N PRO A 549 -10.18 -2.95 39.89
CA PRO A 549 -9.70 -2.08 38.83
C PRO A 549 -8.18 -1.85 38.92
N GLY A 550 -7.60 -1.50 37.78
CA GLY A 550 -6.17 -1.23 37.64
C GLY A 550 -5.38 -2.38 37.01
N PRO A 551 -4.09 -2.16 36.77
CA PRO A 551 -3.20 -3.20 36.25
C PRO A 551 -2.88 -4.24 37.33
N ASP A 552 -2.90 -5.51 36.93
CA ASP A 552 -2.46 -6.63 37.75
C ASP A 552 -1.00 -6.39 38.19
N PRO A 553 -0.63 -6.61 39.47
CA PRO A 553 0.74 -6.50 39.94
C PRO A 553 1.77 -7.32 39.14
N ALA A 554 1.32 -8.42 38.51
CA ALA A 554 2.14 -9.24 37.60
C ALA A 554 2.47 -8.54 36.27
N ILE A 555 1.75 -7.47 35.91
CA ILE A 555 2.17 -6.47 34.93
C ILE A 555 3.27 -5.62 35.58
N SER A 556 4.39 -6.27 35.94
CA SER A 556 5.62 -5.59 36.28
C SER A 556 6.30 -5.22 34.97
N TYR A 557 5.83 -4.14 34.35
CA TYR A 557 6.79 -3.34 33.61
C TYR A 557 7.72 -2.80 34.69
N ALA A 558 8.96 -3.30 34.74
CA ALA A 558 10.03 -2.49 35.27
C ALA A 558 9.78 -1.11 34.69
N THR A 559 9.49 -0.13 35.55
CA THR A 559 9.34 1.26 35.14
C THR A 559 10.60 1.55 34.36
N SER A 560 10.53 1.47 33.04
CA SER A 560 11.66 1.84 32.19
C SER A 560 12.04 3.24 32.65
N ASP A 561 13.33 3.57 32.68
CA ASP A 561 13.81 4.84 33.23
C ASP A 561 12.97 6.06 32.77
N VAL A 562 12.28 5.96 31.63
CA VAL A 562 11.19 6.85 31.17
C VAL A 562 10.05 7.12 32.19
N SER A 563 9.45 6.11 32.82
CA SER A 563 8.39 6.31 33.83
C SER A 563 8.96 6.87 35.13
N ARG A 564 10.23 6.55 35.45
CA ARG A 564 10.97 7.17 36.57
C ARG A 564 11.29 8.62 36.28
N ILE A 565 11.63 8.96 35.04
CA ILE A 565 11.80 10.32 34.53
C ILE A 565 10.47 11.08 34.62
N ILE A 566 9.33 10.48 34.22
CA ILE A 566 7.99 11.10 34.32
C ILE A 566 7.55 11.31 35.79
N LEU A 567 7.92 10.41 36.71
CA LEU A 567 7.65 10.57 38.14
C LEU A 567 8.59 11.57 38.83
N GLU A 568 9.88 11.63 38.45
CA GLU A 568 10.82 12.68 38.87
C GLU A 568 10.39 14.06 38.31
N MET A 569 9.69 14.11 37.17
CA MET A 569 9.10 15.33 36.57
C MET A 569 7.94 15.93 37.37
N LYS A 570 7.27 15.17 38.28
CA LYS A 570 6.30 15.74 39.24
C LYS A 570 6.97 16.61 40.33
N GLY A 571 8.30 16.60 40.44
CA GLY A 571 9.09 17.36 41.41
C GLY A 571 9.46 18.81 41.02
N GLY A 572 8.90 19.35 39.93
CA GLY A 572 8.95 20.79 39.68
C GLY A 572 10.25 21.36 39.11
N THR A 573 10.99 20.62 38.28
CA THR A 573 12.10 21.21 37.50
C THR A 573 12.23 20.57 36.13
N LEU A 574 11.69 21.24 35.11
CA LEU A 574 12.04 20.99 33.71
C LEU A 574 13.48 21.46 33.49
N THR A 575 14.46 20.55 33.49
CA THR A 575 15.76 20.87 32.91
C THR A 575 15.61 21.02 31.40
N TYR A 576 16.03 22.19 30.90
CA TYR A 576 16.18 22.66 29.50
C TYR A 576 16.48 21.57 28.43
N LYS A 577 17.12 20.47 28.84
CA LYS A 577 17.44 19.26 28.07
C LYS A 577 16.24 18.53 27.46
N ALA A 578 15.06 18.54 28.11
CA ALA A 578 13.87 17.85 27.60
C ALA A 578 13.09 18.67 26.55
N SER A 579 13.12 20.01 26.69
CA SER A 579 12.42 20.95 25.81
C SER A 579 13.06 21.02 24.42
N LEU A 580 14.40 21.04 24.36
CA LEU A 580 15.16 21.06 23.11
C LEU A 580 15.02 19.76 22.30
N LEU A 581 15.00 18.62 23.00
CA LEU A 581 14.82 17.31 22.37
C LEU A 581 13.42 17.13 21.78
N LEU A 582 12.40 17.73 22.40
CA LEU A 582 11.02 17.66 21.91
C LEU A 582 10.73 18.65 20.78
N ASN A 583 11.38 19.81 20.74
CA ASN A 583 11.15 20.78 19.66
C ASN A 583 11.70 20.29 18.31
N ASP A 584 12.83 19.57 18.31
CA ASP A 584 13.39 18.91 17.12
C ASP A 584 12.54 17.77 16.57
N LEU A 585 11.73 17.15 17.42
CA LEU A 585 10.83 16.08 17.01
C LEU A 585 9.50 16.60 16.43
N LEU A 586 9.19 17.88 16.65
CA LEU A 586 7.99 18.55 16.15
C LEU A 586 8.16 19.16 14.75
N GLU A 587 9.39 19.49 14.32
CA GLU A 587 9.65 20.11 12.99
C GLU A 587 10.22 19.15 11.93
N ALA A 588 10.44 17.86 12.25
CA ALA A 588 10.95 16.89 11.28
C ALA A 588 9.83 16.37 10.36
N GLU A 589 9.69 16.97 9.18
CA GLU A 589 8.71 16.57 8.13
C GLU A 589 8.94 15.17 7.54
N GLU A 590 10.06 14.49 7.85
CA GLU A 590 10.30 13.10 7.48
C GLU A 590 11.00 12.33 8.61
N LEU A 591 10.22 11.72 9.51
CA LEU A 591 10.73 10.64 10.35
C LEU A 591 10.76 9.34 9.52
N PRO A 592 11.91 8.63 9.42
CA PRO A 592 11.95 7.30 8.84
C PRO A 592 11.02 6.38 9.63
N TYR A 593 10.31 5.51 8.91
CA TYR A 593 9.48 4.43 9.46
C TYR A 593 10.20 3.74 10.64
N GLY A 594 9.58 3.69 11.82
CA GLY A 594 9.99 2.73 12.86
C GLY A 594 10.00 3.12 14.33
N ASP A 595 9.51 4.29 14.78
CA ASP A 595 9.35 4.52 16.23
C ASP A 595 8.03 5.21 16.59
N SER A 596 6.97 4.42 16.57
CA SER A 596 5.59 4.78 16.90
C SER A 596 5.40 5.23 18.35
N VAL A 597 6.25 4.74 19.25
CA VAL A 597 6.23 5.03 20.69
C VAL A 597 6.61 6.48 20.95
N LEU A 598 7.67 6.92 20.27
CA LEU A 598 8.15 8.29 20.37
C LEU A 598 7.12 9.27 19.83
N ARG A 599 6.48 8.94 18.69
CA ARG A 599 5.45 9.78 18.06
C ARG A 599 4.19 9.92 18.94
N SER A 600 3.75 8.85 19.60
CA SER A 600 2.60 8.88 20.53
C SER A 600 2.91 9.65 21.82
N ALA A 601 4.13 9.53 22.34
CA ALA A 601 4.59 10.28 23.51
C ALA A 601 4.65 11.80 23.25
N ILE A 602 5.15 12.23 22.08
CA ILE A 602 5.21 13.65 21.70
C ILE A 602 3.82 14.25 21.55
N HIS A 603 2.91 13.53 20.90
CA HIS A 603 1.54 14.02 20.67
C HIS A 603 0.74 14.15 21.98
N THR A 604 1.03 13.29 22.95
CA THR A 604 0.43 13.34 24.29
C THR A 604 0.98 14.52 25.10
N LEU A 605 2.27 14.86 24.95
CA LEU A 605 2.91 15.98 25.64
C LEU A 605 2.47 17.35 25.09
N ASP A 606 2.12 17.44 23.81
CA ASP A 606 1.62 18.67 23.18
C ASP A 606 0.22 19.00 23.68
N MET A 607 -0.66 18.00 23.71
CA MET A 607 -2.06 18.18 24.12
C MET A 607 -2.25 18.45 25.61
N LEU A 608 -1.27 18.11 26.45
CA LEU A 608 -1.27 18.43 27.88
C LEU A 608 -0.73 19.84 28.18
N GLY A 609 -0.40 20.64 27.15
CA GLY A 609 0.05 22.02 27.29
C GLY A 609 1.51 22.19 27.71
N TYR A 610 2.30 21.10 27.73
CA TYR A 610 3.70 21.14 28.17
C TYR A 610 4.68 21.57 27.07
N LEU A 611 4.24 21.60 25.80
CA LEU A 611 5.07 21.99 24.66
C LEU A 611 4.97 23.46 24.25
N ARG A 612 3.99 24.20 24.77
CA ARG A 612 3.83 25.65 24.56
C ARG A 612 3.69 26.36 25.90
N PRO A 613 4.79 26.64 26.62
CA PRO A 613 4.71 27.49 27.80
C PRO A 613 4.42 28.93 27.37
N ASP A 614 3.58 29.62 28.13
CA ASP A 614 3.28 31.05 27.97
C ASP A 614 4.56 31.89 27.94
N GLN A 615 4.57 32.95 27.12
CA GLN A 615 5.73 33.77 26.74
C GLN A 615 6.43 34.58 27.86
N GLU A 616 6.17 34.32 29.14
CA GLU A 616 6.77 35.09 30.24
C GLU A 616 7.93 34.39 30.98
N GLY A 617 8.45 33.29 30.45
CA GLY A 617 9.42 32.44 31.16
C GLY A 617 10.81 32.27 30.54
N LEU A 618 11.33 33.18 29.71
CA LEU A 618 12.68 33.06 29.13
C LEU A 618 13.75 33.72 30.02
N PRO A 619 14.74 32.98 30.57
CA PRO A 619 15.94 33.58 31.13
C PRO A 619 16.90 34.00 30.00
N ASP A 620 17.39 35.23 30.10
CA ASP A 620 18.36 35.86 29.21
C ASP A 620 19.64 34.99 29.05
N LEU A 621 19.96 34.57 27.82
CA LEU A 621 21.10 33.72 27.44
C LEU A 621 22.48 34.43 27.58
N ARG A 622 22.59 35.42 28.48
CA ARG A 622 23.78 36.27 28.63
C ARG A 622 24.82 35.80 29.64
N SER A 623 24.59 34.73 30.40
CA SER A 623 25.50 34.38 31.51
C SER A 623 26.24 33.05 31.33
N ARG A 624 27.27 33.06 30.47
CA ARG A 624 28.59 32.40 30.69
C ARG A 624 29.51 32.65 29.49
N GLN A 625 30.21 33.78 29.52
CA GLN A 625 31.40 34.00 28.69
C GLN A 625 32.55 33.10 29.12
N VAL A 626 33.20 32.44 28.16
CA VAL A 626 34.64 32.22 28.00
C VAL A 626 34.80 32.05 26.48
N GLY A 627 35.59 32.77 25.69
CA GLY A 627 36.78 33.58 25.84
C GLY A 627 37.23 33.79 24.38
N ASN A 628 37.44 35.04 23.96
CA ASN A 628 37.99 35.33 22.64
C ASN A 628 39.43 34.82 22.61
N ASP A 629 39.76 33.91 21.69
CA ASP A 629 41.07 33.92 21.06
C ASP A 629 41.06 33.19 19.71
N SER A 630 41.55 33.92 18.72
CA SER A 630 41.74 33.53 17.35
C SER A 630 43.09 32.83 17.19
N THR A 631 43.12 31.51 17.05
CA THR A 631 44.15 30.75 16.30
C THR A 631 43.75 29.27 16.24
N LEU A 632 43.79 28.67 15.05
CA LEU A 632 43.62 27.22 14.83
C LEU A 632 44.66 26.42 15.63
N ALA A 633 44.27 25.86 16.78
CA ALA A 633 45.09 24.96 17.58
C ALA A 633 44.21 24.03 18.42
N THR A 634 44.45 22.71 18.33
CA THR A 634 44.20 21.64 19.35
C THR A 634 43.09 21.81 20.39
N GLY A 635 41.95 22.36 20.00
CA GLY A 635 40.79 22.62 20.87
C GLY A 635 39.51 22.98 20.10
N ALA A 636 39.50 22.82 18.77
CA ALA A 636 38.33 23.08 17.94
C ALA A 636 37.25 22.03 18.18
N CYS A 637 36.03 22.48 18.48
CA CYS A 637 34.89 21.59 18.72
C CYS A 637 34.14 21.19 17.45
N GLY A 638 34.53 21.69 16.27
CA GLY A 638 33.98 21.27 14.99
C GLY A 638 34.23 22.25 13.85
N HIS A 639 33.89 21.82 12.64
CA HIS A 639 34.00 22.62 11.42
C HIS A 639 32.78 22.45 10.52
N VAL A 640 32.36 23.52 9.82
CA VAL A 640 31.40 23.48 8.71
C VAL A 640 32.21 23.34 7.43
N ASP A 641 32.11 22.20 6.75
CA ASP A 641 32.96 21.86 5.61
C ASP A 641 32.48 22.52 4.31
N ALA A 642 31.17 22.58 4.09
CA ALA A 642 30.59 23.17 2.87
C ALA A 642 29.13 23.60 3.05
N VAL A 643 28.77 24.66 2.30
CA VAL A 643 27.39 25.08 2.04
C VAL A 643 27.13 24.94 0.54
N ALA A 644 26.25 24.03 0.12
CA ALA A 644 25.98 23.74 -1.29
C ALA A 644 24.48 23.86 -1.62
N GLN A 645 24.14 24.44 -2.78
CA GLN A 645 22.76 24.39 -3.27
C GLN A 645 22.42 22.98 -3.75
N THR A 646 21.29 22.44 -3.28
CA THR A 646 20.85 21.09 -3.63
C THR A 646 19.70 21.09 -4.64
N GLN A 647 18.73 21.99 -4.47
CA GLN A 647 17.56 22.19 -5.34
C GLN A 647 17.16 23.69 -5.31
N ALA A 648 16.33 24.15 -6.25
CA ALA A 648 15.89 25.55 -6.30
C ALA A 648 15.22 25.95 -4.97
N GLY A 649 15.89 26.81 -4.20
CA GLY A 649 15.39 27.30 -2.91
C GLY A 649 15.90 26.53 -1.68
N TYR A 650 16.74 25.50 -1.79
CA TYR A 650 17.29 24.75 -0.64
C TYR A 650 18.82 24.72 -0.64
N GLN A 651 19.41 24.84 0.56
CA GLN A 651 20.84 24.75 0.80
C GLN A 651 21.16 23.63 1.80
N GLN A 652 22.24 22.91 1.52
CA GLN A 652 22.78 21.88 2.38
C GLN A 652 24.01 22.38 3.11
N LEU A 653 24.04 22.17 4.42
CA LEU A 653 25.20 22.35 5.27
C LEU A 653 25.72 20.98 5.71
N VAL A 654 27.04 20.83 5.66
CA VAL A 654 27.74 19.63 6.14
C VAL A 654 28.94 20.03 6.98
N GLY A 655 29.24 19.21 7.98
CA GLY A 655 30.38 19.45 8.85
C GLY A 655 30.65 18.29 9.80
N TRP A 656 31.48 18.56 10.79
CA TRP A 656 31.72 17.67 11.93
C TRP A 656 31.75 18.45 13.24
N ALA A 657 31.43 17.78 14.36
CA ALA A 657 31.49 18.36 15.70
C ALA A 657 31.80 17.31 16.78
N VAL A 658 32.59 17.71 17.76
CA VAL A 658 33.05 16.90 18.89
C VAL A 658 32.97 17.70 20.18
N LEU A 659 32.95 17.00 21.33
CA LEU A 659 33.06 17.58 22.67
C LEU A 659 34.41 17.17 23.25
N PRO A 660 35.45 18.02 23.14
CA PRO A 660 36.79 17.67 23.60
C PRO A 660 36.84 17.25 25.08
N TRP A 661 35.98 17.86 25.91
CA TRP A 661 35.89 17.55 27.35
C TRP A 661 35.20 16.23 27.68
N ARG A 662 34.45 15.63 26.73
CA ARG A 662 33.81 14.32 26.90
C ARG A 662 34.49 13.22 26.09
N ASN A 663 35.50 13.55 25.29
CA ASN A 663 36.10 12.63 24.32
C ASN A 663 35.05 11.90 23.46
N ALA A 664 33.99 12.60 23.06
CA ALA A 664 32.88 12.05 22.29
C ALA A 664 32.46 12.99 21.15
N PRO A 665 31.71 12.51 20.14
CA PRO A 665 30.96 13.37 19.23
C PRO A 665 30.06 14.36 19.97
N ALA A 666 29.75 15.50 19.34
CA ALA A 666 28.75 16.42 19.88
C ALA A 666 27.38 15.77 19.93
N ASP A 667 26.63 15.96 21.03
CA ASP A 667 25.30 15.37 21.08
C ASP A 667 24.41 16.01 19.98
N VAL A 668 24.57 17.32 19.77
CA VAL A 668 23.85 18.15 18.79
C VAL A 668 24.75 19.30 18.30
N VAL A 669 24.51 19.78 17.07
CA VAL A 669 25.02 21.03 16.52
C VAL A 669 23.87 22.03 16.41
N VAL A 670 24.02 23.20 17.04
CA VAL A 670 23.05 24.29 17.02
C VAL A 670 23.44 25.29 15.95
N ILE A 671 22.56 25.52 14.99
CA ILE A 671 22.68 26.53 13.94
C ILE A 671 21.79 27.70 14.32
N SER A 672 22.32 28.92 14.32
CA SER A 672 21.62 30.12 14.78
C SER A 672 21.95 31.35 13.95
N HIS A 673 21.02 32.30 13.89
CA HIS A 673 21.22 33.63 13.35
C HIS A 673 21.63 34.59 14.45
N ARG A 674 22.64 35.41 14.17
CA ARG A 674 23.03 36.54 15.02
C ARG A 674 22.54 37.84 14.39
N GLY A 675 21.50 38.42 14.98
CA GLY A 675 20.90 39.68 14.52
C GLY A 675 21.64 40.94 15.00
N PRO A 676 21.27 42.14 14.51
CA PRO A 676 21.93 43.42 14.85
C PRO A 676 21.89 43.79 16.34
N ALA A 677 20.87 43.32 17.08
CA ALA A 677 20.72 43.51 18.52
C ALA A 677 21.49 42.46 19.36
N ASN A 678 22.34 41.63 18.74
CA ASN A 678 23.13 40.59 19.38
C ASN A 678 22.32 39.47 20.04
N HIS A 679 21.06 39.27 19.64
CA HIS A 679 20.28 38.08 20.00
C HIS A 679 20.65 36.91 19.08
N ALA A 680 20.64 35.69 19.62
CA ALA A 680 20.83 34.47 18.86
C ALA A 680 19.46 33.79 18.69
N GLU A 681 19.01 33.64 17.44
CA GLU A 681 17.81 32.91 17.10
C GLU A 681 18.20 31.53 16.54
N ILE A 682 17.67 30.45 17.10
CA ILE A 682 18.00 29.09 16.66
C ILE A 682 17.25 28.79 15.36
N VAL A 683 18.01 28.44 14.33
CA VAL A 683 17.49 28.10 12.99
C VAL A 683 17.32 26.60 12.82
N ALA A 684 18.24 25.81 13.39
CA ALA A 684 18.17 24.35 13.36
C ALA A 684 19.08 23.72 14.41
N LEU A 685 18.77 22.47 14.76
CA LEU A 685 19.59 21.61 15.61
C LEU A 685 19.84 20.29 14.87
N VAL A 686 21.08 19.80 14.87
CA VAL A 686 21.50 18.65 14.05
C VAL A 686 22.28 17.65 14.87
N ARG A 687 21.84 16.38 14.92
CA ARG A 687 22.63 15.34 15.62
C ARG A 687 23.87 14.95 14.83
N THR A 688 24.99 14.74 15.51
CA THR A 688 26.17 14.13 14.88
C THR A 688 26.03 12.62 14.89
N ARG A 689 25.66 12.04 13.75
CA ARG A 689 25.61 10.59 13.54
C ARG A 689 26.19 10.17 12.20
N HIS A 690 26.73 11.11 11.44
CA HIS A 690 27.24 10.84 10.12
C HIS A 690 28.69 10.35 10.20
N PRO A 691 29.06 9.24 9.51
CA PRO A 691 30.40 8.70 9.56
C PRO A 691 31.46 9.69 9.03
N ARG A 692 32.51 9.93 9.82
CA ARG A 692 33.70 10.75 9.55
C ARG A 692 34.97 10.03 10.01
N PRO A 693 35.36 8.95 9.33
CA PRO A 693 36.58 8.21 9.64
C PRO A 693 37.84 9.07 9.44
N ASP A 694 37.78 10.07 8.56
CA ASP A 694 38.80 11.10 8.36
C ASP A 694 39.03 11.94 9.62
N VAL A 695 37.96 12.37 10.30
CA VAL A 695 38.05 13.11 11.56
C VAL A 695 38.60 12.20 12.67
N ALA A 696 38.11 10.97 12.76
CA ALA A 696 38.64 9.97 13.70
C ALA A 696 40.14 9.73 13.51
N GLN A 697 40.61 9.68 12.26
CA GLN A 697 42.01 9.50 11.92
C GLN A 697 42.87 10.71 12.29
N VAL A 698 42.40 11.93 11.98
CA VAL A 698 43.12 13.19 12.29
C VAL A 698 43.29 13.39 13.80
N PHE A 699 42.27 13.05 14.59
CA PHE A 699 42.32 13.16 16.05
C PHE A 699 42.84 11.89 16.75
N ALA A 700 43.21 10.85 15.98
CA ALA A 700 43.64 9.54 16.47
C ALA A 700 42.67 8.93 17.51
N ARG A 701 41.36 9.06 17.27
CA ARG A 701 40.28 8.65 18.19
C ARG A 701 39.13 7.99 17.44
N ALA A 702 38.93 6.70 17.68
CA ALA A 702 37.89 5.92 17.01
C ALA A 702 36.47 6.41 17.37
N GLU A 703 36.30 7.01 18.55
CA GLU A 703 35.03 7.54 19.04
C GLU A 703 34.51 8.70 18.18
N TYR A 704 35.38 9.40 17.44
CA TYR A 704 34.99 10.50 16.57
C TYR A 704 34.49 10.05 15.20
N THR A 705 34.42 8.73 14.96
CA THR A 705 33.94 8.19 13.68
C THR A 705 32.52 8.62 13.37
N THR A 706 31.68 8.99 14.34
CA THR A 706 30.29 9.44 14.10
C THR A 706 30.09 10.95 14.30
N SER A 707 31.18 11.72 14.31
CA SER A 707 31.17 13.18 14.55
C SER A 707 30.58 14.03 13.41
N GLY A 708 30.26 13.44 12.27
CA GLY A 708 29.70 14.17 11.13
C GLY A 708 28.24 14.56 11.33
N TRP A 709 27.84 15.68 10.72
CA TRP A 709 26.46 16.14 10.65
C TRP A 709 26.16 16.72 9.27
N ARG A 710 24.89 16.66 8.88
CA ARG A 710 24.36 17.16 7.61
C ARG A 710 22.94 17.64 7.82
N ILE A 711 22.59 18.79 7.25
CA ILE A 711 21.22 19.29 7.19
C ILE A 711 20.93 19.96 5.85
N VAL A 712 19.69 19.86 5.38
CA VAL A 712 19.17 20.59 4.22
C VAL A 712 18.05 21.50 4.69
N LEU A 713 18.15 22.80 4.41
CA LEU A 713 17.18 23.80 4.85
C LEU A 713 16.76 24.70 3.68
N PRO A 714 15.55 25.28 3.72
CA PRO A 714 15.18 26.35 2.80
C PRO A 714 16.18 27.51 2.88
N SER A 715 16.57 28.06 1.73
CA SER A 715 17.52 29.18 1.64
C SER A 715 17.01 30.42 2.38
N THR A 716 15.68 30.56 2.49
CA THR A 716 15.01 31.62 3.25
C THR A 716 15.24 31.52 4.77
N ARG A 717 15.41 30.32 5.33
CA ARG A 717 15.75 30.14 6.75
C ARG A 717 17.23 30.40 7.05
N LEU A 718 18.09 30.34 6.04
CA LEU A 718 19.54 30.53 6.18
C LEU A 718 20.01 31.95 5.80
N SER A 719 19.18 32.72 5.11
CA SER A 719 19.51 34.02 4.55
C SER A 719 18.55 35.10 5.05
N GLU A 720 18.75 35.55 6.29
CA GLU A 720 18.09 36.77 6.77
C GLU A 720 18.94 38.00 6.42
N PRO A 721 18.34 39.09 5.89
CA PRO A 721 19.07 40.30 5.58
C PRO A 721 19.74 40.91 6.82
N GLY A 722 21.09 40.90 6.86
CA GLY A 722 21.89 41.51 7.92
C GLY A 722 22.18 40.62 9.14
N ALA A 723 21.76 39.34 9.12
CA ALA A 723 22.10 38.36 10.17
C ALA A 723 23.29 37.48 9.75
N ARG A 724 24.15 37.12 10.71
CA ARG A 724 25.27 36.18 10.48
C ARG A 724 24.91 34.79 11.03
N LEU A 725 25.02 33.76 10.20
CA LEU A 725 24.84 32.37 10.61
C LEU A 725 26.00 31.90 11.50
N GLN A 726 25.71 31.16 12.57
CA GLN A 726 26.69 30.56 13.47
C GLN A 726 26.31 29.13 13.83
N ALA A 727 27.31 28.25 13.97
CA ALA A 727 27.12 26.86 14.38
C ALA A 727 27.87 26.55 15.69
N TRP A 728 27.28 25.75 16.57
CA TRP A 728 27.84 25.41 17.90
C TRP A 728 27.66 23.93 18.22
N ALA A 729 28.72 23.26 18.70
CA ALA A 729 28.67 21.93 19.27
C ALA A 729 28.04 22.03 20.67
N PHE A 730 27.04 21.22 20.94
CA PHE A 730 26.27 21.28 22.18
C PHE A 730 26.38 19.98 22.97
N ASP A 731 26.71 20.12 24.25
CA ASP A 731 26.67 19.05 25.24
C ASP A 731 25.34 19.10 25.97
N THR A 732 24.46 18.16 25.63
CA THR A 732 23.12 18.08 26.22
C THR A 732 23.18 17.75 27.70
N VAL A 733 24.26 17.11 28.20
CA VAL A 733 24.40 16.72 29.59
C VAL A 733 24.78 17.91 30.46
N THR A 734 25.68 18.77 29.99
CA THR A 734 26.23 19.88 30.80
C THR A 734 25.70 21.26 30.39
N GLY A 735 25.00 21.35 29.26
CA GLY A 735 24.53 22.61 28.66
C GLY A 735 25.65 23.46 28.06
N ARG A 736 26.88 22.92 27.95
CA ARG A 736 28.02 23.64 27.38
C ARG A 736 27.91 23.69 25.86
N THR A 737 28.12 24.86 25.29
CA THR A 737 28.29 25.08 23.85
C THR A 737 29.76 25.32 23.53
N CYS A 738 30.16 25.00 22.31
CA CYS A 738 31.46 25.37 21.76
C CYS A 738 31.33 25.69 20.27
N PRO A 739 31.89 26.80 19.77
CA PRO A 739 31.64 27.23 18.40
C PRO A 739 32.29 26.29 17.38
N LEU A 740 31.63 26.13 16.22
CA LEU A 740 32.23 25.55 15.03
C LEU A 740 32.81 26.68 14.16
N HIS A 741 33.92 26.38 13.50
CA HIS A 741 34.50 27.27 12.50
C HIS A 741 34.05 26.87 11.09
N GLY A 742 34.03 27.78 10.13
CA GLY A 742 33.57 27.47 8.77
C GLY A 742 33.33 28.74 7.93
N PRO A 743 33.02 28.57 6.64
CA PRO A 743 32.74 29.66 5.70
C PRO A 743 31.49 30.48 6.05
#